data_AF-A0A2M7AXB3-F1
#
_entry.id   AF-A0A2M7AXB3-F1
#
_cell.length_a   1.000
_cell.length_b   1.000
_cell.length_c   1.000
_cell.angle_alpha   90.00
_cell.angle_beta   90.00
_cell.angle_gamma   90.00
#
_symmetry.space_group_name_H-M   'P 1'
#
loop_
_entity.id
_entity.type
_entity.pdbx_description
1 polymer ?
#
loop_
_entity_poly.entity_id
_entity_poly.type
_entity_poly.pdbx_seq_one_letter_code
_entity_poly.pdbx_strand_id
1 'polypeptide(L)'
;MIKITKTIKYTLIAFIITGLLGFVFQINPAQAATPNYLDGTLLKGIGDNRVWVVINHQKVKVRSEAVFNACGFSKNKIVETNYTWNIPLATLLKTAGNPDIYVLDLVKAFKRKLRSQTIFDSYNLDPNKIATICPAIMDSYAWAPLMKTKYSNDVYRTSPDYIKHHYANMASFSADGMATKDIIEVGQIEIDSYYTGSEINYSTANPTPPTNYSVALTATPVLYDPGSSVEANVSFPINWSSVANATSYTIERSSNPNFSTDFVSWQTTTTTWTNTLNPSITTAYYYRVKATNSQGSSSYSNMTDILAIASPSVCVLLTAPTLNTPQGSVASGTNFYLSWSSQTTATNYYLQRDTADSFNNPVEIYSGPSYADILQNIAPNINTTYYYRVRAGNTCGNSPWSNYISVAVTVGSNGNCILPIAPTLSVSKDPVDGNTNFTVSWTTGNSDIIKYALERDTNNTFNNASSFNITNNTQYTQNLAPSIDTHYYYRVRGQNSCGYGAWSTTQSVKVYKVGVAPTSAPVLTGPSSVATNQYFNVSWTSVSGATGYTIEIDKNKSDFNPPYGGHTLLSSILTLQEYYSFADTWYYRVRADNDFGRGPWSATLSVRLATDGGSSCDLPTAVTINTSASTVNANDSFNLSWTAGSPSITTYFMGSDTSSSFPNNFAISQGLNTQATITNNLGLLSDTTYYYRIKTQNSCGYGPWSNTVSVILKAESANGAPTIAPILSGPSPAKINVSFNIDWTSISNATTYRLEMDKTFSAFNPAFFSYQFPSYILGGYNDYATTTEIRYYRVRAENSYGSGPWSNILQIVLTQN
;
A
#
# COMPACT_ATOMS: atom_id res chain seq x y z
N MET A 1 8.67 -39.37 -5.77
CA MET A 1 8.89 -39.39 -4.31
C MET A 1 10.33 -38.94 -4.06
N ILE A 2 10.55 -37.70 -3.61
CA ILE A 2 10.68 -37.29 -2.20
C ILE A 2 12.17 -37.15 -1.82
N LYS A 3 12.52 -35.92 -1.44
CA LYS A 3 13.67 -35.48 -0.62
C LYS A 3 15.06 -35.43 -1.27
N ILE A 4 15.30 -34.36 -2.03
CA ILE A 4 16.51 -33.53 -1.84
C ILE A 4 16.03 -32.08 -1.68
N THR A 5 15.51 -31.76 -0.49
CA THR A 5 15.20 -30.40 -0.07
C THR A 5 15.25 -30.35 1.45
N LYS A 6 16.40 -29.96 1.99
CA LYS A 6 16.62 -29.31 3.29
C LYS A 6 18.13 -29.26 3.51
N THR A 7 18.62 -28.15 4.05
CA THR A 7 20.02 -27.91 4.48
C THR A 7 20.95 -27.16 3.50
N ILE A 8 20.45 -26.20 2.72
CA ILE A 8 21.26 -25.04 2.24
C ILE A 8 20.37 -23.78 2.21
N LYS A 9 19.92 -23.35 3.38
CA LYS A 9 19.40 -22.00 3.67
C LYS A 9 19.64 -21.87 5.17
N TYR A 10 20.56 -21.00 5.61
CA TYR A 10 20.67 -20.42 6.97
C TYR A 10 22.09 -19.90 7.33
N THR A 11 23.03 -19.78 6.38
CA THR A 11 24.36 -19.23 6.71
C THR A 11 24.95 -18.34 5.62
N LEU A 12 24.13 -17.42 5.06
CA LEU A 12 24.63 -16.24 4.34
C LEU A 12 23.62 -15.07 4.43
N ILE A 13 22.94 -14.91 5.57
CA ILE A 13 22.07 -13.76 5.91
C ILE A 13 22.56 -13.15 7.24
N ALA A 14 23.88 -12.96 7.35
CA ALA A 14 24.50 -12.36 8.54
C ALA A 14 25.55 -11.28 8.22
N PHE A 15 25.66 -10.85 6.96
CA PHE A 15 26.61 -9.80 6.56
C PHE A 15 26.03 -8.71 5.64
N ILE A 16 24.70 -8.56 5.56
CA ILE A 16 24.02 -7.48 4.79
C ILE A 16 23.01 -6.71 5.66
N ILE A 17 23.33 -6.44 6.93
CA ILE A 17 22.52 -5.54 7.77
C ILE A 17 23.46 -4.60 8.56
N THR A 18 24.29 -3.83 7.85
CA THR A 18 24.94 -2.60 8.38
C THR A 18 25.49 -1.67 7.27
N GLY A 19 25.09 -1.83 6.00
CA GLY A 19 25.71 -1.08 4.89
C GLY A 19 24.82 -0.84 3.67
N LEU A 20 23.56 -0.46 3.86
CA LEU A 20 22.71 0.05 2.76
C LEU A 20 21.70 1.08 3.28
N LEU A 21 22.25 2.16 3.85
CA LEU A 21 21.63 3.49 3.85
C LEU A 21 22.34 4.27 2.74
N GLY A 22 21.78 4.23 1.53
CA GLY A 22 22.33 4.96 0.40
C GLY A 22 21.82 4.43 -0.93
N PHE A 23 20.91 5.20 -1.54
CA PHE A 23 20.48 5.11 -2.94
C PHE A 23 19.58 3.92 -3.35
N VAL A 24 18.27 4.15 -3.29
CA VAL A 24 17.37 3.75 -4.40
C VAL A 24 16.38 4.90 -4.67
N PHE A 25 16.35 5.28 -5.95
CA PHE A 25 15.55 6.25 -6.68
C PHE A 25 14.24 6.75 -6.04
N GLN A 26 14.19 8.08 -5.91
CA GLN A 26 12.98 8.88 -5.78
C GLN A 26 12.25 8.88 -7.13
N ILE A 27 11.30 7.96 -7.30
CA ILE A 27 10.13 8.21 -8.15
C ILE A 27 9.07 8.72 -7.18
N ASN A 28 8.74 10.00 -7.25
CA ASN A 28 7.60 10.59 -6.55
C ASN A 28 6.32 10.22 -7.33
N PRO A 29 5.52 9.22 -6.94
CA PRO A 29 4.09 9.39 -7.11
C PRO A 29 3.71 10.55 -6.19
N ALA A 30 2.88 11.48 -6.68
CA ALA A 30 2.36 12.57 -5.86
C ALA A 30 1.94 12.01 -4.50
N GLN A 31 2.63 12.45 -3.44
CA GLN A 31 2.42 12.00 -2.09
C GLN A 31 1.05 12.53 -1.69
N ALA A 32 0.01 11.71 -1.91
CA ALA A 32 -1.31 12.00 -1.37
C ALA A 32 -1.11 12.28 0.12
N ALA A 33 -1.49 13.48 0.55
CA ALA A 33 -1.27 13.95 1.91
C ALA A 33 -1.73 12.83 2.86
N THR A 34 -0.79 12.27 3.63
CA THR A 34 -1.12 11.27 4.64
C THR A 34 -2.17 11.90 5.55
N PRO A 35 -3.34 11.25 5.77
CA PRO A 35 -4.35 11.80 6.66
C PRO A 35 -3.71 12.04 8.03
N ASN A 36 -3.69 13.31 8.47
CA ASN A 36 -3.17 13.66 9.78
C ASN A 36 -4.27 13.32 10.81
N TYR A 37 -4.17 12.14 11.41
CA TYR A 37 -5.11 11.73 12.45
C TYR A 37 -4.83 12.50 13.73
N LEU A 38 -5.88 13.07 14.31
CA LEU A 38 -5.78 13.76 15.58
C LEU A 38 -5.48 12.77 16.71
N ASP A 39 -4.79 13.26 17.74
CA ASP A 39 -4.61 12.50 18.98
C ASP A 39 -5.96 12.09 19.58
N GLY A 40 -6.03 10.88 20.11
CA GLY A 40 -7.25 10.21 20.56
C GLY A 40 -8.02 9.46 19.48
N THR A 41 -7.65 9.59 18.19
CA THR A 41 -8.33 8.85 17.11
C THR A 41 -8.12 7.34 17.26
N LEU A 42 -9.21 6.57 17.26
CA LEU A 42 -9.17 5.12 17.24
C LEU A 42 -9.13 4.64 15.79
N LEU A 43 -8.13 3.84 15.44
CA LEU A 43 -7.90 3.36 14.08
C LEU A 43 -7.94 1.83 14.02
N LYS A 44 -8.47 1.33 12.91
CA LYS A 44 -8.41 -0.08 12.54
C LYS A 44 -8.04 -0.21 11.07
N GLY A 45 -7.14 -1.14 10.75
CA GLY A 45 -6.78 -1.40 9.35
C GLY A 45 -7.94 -2.08 8.61
N ILE A 46 -8.15 -1.77 7.32
CA ILE A 46 -9.13 -2.55 6.53
C ILE A 46 -8.67 -4.02 6.48
N GLY A 47 -9.50 -4.93 6.97
CA GLY A 47 -9.16 -6.35 7.12
C GLY A 47 -8.22 -6.70 8.28
N ASP A 48 -7.85 -5.73 9.13
CA ASP A 48 -7.06 -5.95 10.35
C ASP A 48 -7.95 -5.91 11.58
N ASN A 49 -7.84 -6.90 12.48
CA ASN A 49 -8.61 -6.93 13.72
C ASN A 49 -7.95 -6.13 14.87
N ARG A 50 -6.76 -5.58 14.66
CA ARG A 50 -6.05 -4.77 15.67
C ARG A 50 -6.60 -3.36 15.70
N VAL A 51 -6.94 -2.91 16.90
CA VAL A 51 -7.32 -1.52 17.18
C VAL A 51 -6.11 -0.76 17.71
N TRP A 52 -5.95 0.46 17.20
CA TRP A 52 -4.89 1.38 17.57
C TRP A 52 -5.51 2.68 18.07
N VAL A 53 -4.83 3.38 18.97
CA VAL A 53 -5.14 4.77 19.32
C VAL A 53 -3.97 5.65 18.89
N VAL A 54 -4.26 6.77 18.25
CA VAL A 54 -3.25 7.76 17.85
C VAL A 54 -2.97 8.68 19.03
N ILE A 55 -1.72 8.80 19.44
CA ILE A 55 -1.26 9.64 20.54
C ILE A 55 0.12 10.17 20.15
N ASN A 56 0.31 11.49 20.22
CA ASN A 56 1.52 12.19 19.86
C ASN A 56 2.04 11.82 18.45
N HIS A 57 1.13 11.79 17.47
CA HIS A 57 1.39 11.34 16.09
C HIS A 57 1.96 9.91 15.95
N GLN A 58 1.85 9.10 17.00
CA GLN A 58 2.22 7.68 17.01
C GLN A 58 0.98 6.84 17.27
N LYS A 59 1.02 5.56 16.90
CA LYS A 59 -0.05 4.62 17.20
C LYS A 59 0.35 3.70 18.35
N VAL A 60 -0.57 3.53 19.30
CA VAL A 60 -0.45 2.59 20.43
C VAL A 60 -1.47 1.48 20.25
N LYS A 61 -1.06 0.23 20.48
CA LYS A 61 -1.95 -0.93 20.32
C LYS A 61 -2.92 -1.03 21.49
N VAL A 62 -4.20 -1.17 21.20
CA VAL A 62 -5.21 -1.56 22.21
C VAL A 62 -5.29 -3.09 22.22
N ARG A 63 -4.83 -3.71 23.32
CA ARG A 63 -4.49 -5.15 23.34
C ARG A 63 -5.66 -6.09 23.59
N SER A 64 -6.78 -5.60 24.11
CA SER A 64 -7.99 -6.40 24.36
C SER A 64 -9.23 -5.52 24.46
N GLU A 65 -10.40 -6.13 24.39
CA GLU A 65 -11.68 -5.45 24.62
C GLU A 65 -11.82 -4.92 26.06
N ALA A 66 -11.28 -5.65 27.04
CA ALA A 66 -11.24 -5.19 28.44
C ALA A 66 -10.43 -3.88 28.56
N VAL A 67 -9.27 -3.78 27.90
CA VAL A 67 -8.45 -2.56 27.86
C VAL A 67 -9.17 -1.43 27.14
N PHE A 68 -9.83 -1.74 26.01
CA PHE A 68 -10.62 -0.78 25.25
C PHE A 68 -11.70 -0.12 26.12
N ASN A 69 -12.47 -0.94 26.83
CA ASN A 69 -13.55 -0.47 27.71
C ASN A 69 -13.00 0.30 28.93
N ALA A 70 -11.93 -0.19 29.56
CA ALA A 70 -11.31 0.45 30.72
C ALA A 70 -10.72 1.84 30.40
N CYS A 71 -10.34 2.09 29.15
CA CYS A 71 -9.90 3.41 28.69
C CYS A 71 -11.05 4.33 28.25
N GLY A 72 -12.31 3.89 28.37
CA GLY A 72 -13.49 4.67 27.99
C GLY A 72 -13.67 4.84 26.48
N PHE A 73 -13.04 3.99 25.67
CA PHE A 73 -13.16 4.06 24.22
C PHE A 73 -14.51 3.54 23.74
N SER A 74 -15.00 4.10 22.63
CA SER A 74 -16.28 3.72 22.02
C SER A 74 -16.07 3.10 20.65
N LYS A 75 -16.68 1.92 20.41
CA LYS A 75 -16.54 1.19 19.13
C LYS A 75 -17.00 2.03 17.94
N ASN A 76 -17.99 2.91 18.14
CA ASN A 76 -18.54 3.79 17.10
C ASN A 76 -17.57 4.92 16.69
N LYS A 77 -16.47 5.11 17.44
CA LYS A 77 -15.43 6.10 17.15
C LYS A 77 -14.22 5.49 16.42
N ILE A 78 -14.25 4.19 16.11
CA ILE A 78 -13.19 3.53 15.36
C ILE A 78 -13.30 3.92 13.88
N VAL A 79 -12.21 4.45 13.34
CA VAL A 79 -12.07 4.78 11.92
C VAL A 79 -11.32 3.65 11.22
N GLU A 80 -11.96 3.01 10.24
CA GLU A 80 -11.27 2.05 9.37
C GLU A 80 -10.45 2.77 8.28
N THR A 81 -9.21 2.33 8.07
CA THR A 81 -8.29 3.00 7.14
C THR A 81 -7.23 2.07 6.58
N ASN A 82 -6.81 2.32 5.33
CA ASN A 82 -5.65 1.66 4.73
C ASN A 82 -4.32 2.25 5.24
N TYR A 83 -4.31 3.41 5.90
CA TYR A 83 -3.07 4.15 6.15
C TYR A 83 -2.43 3.89 7.52
N THR A 84 -2.86 2.86 8.26
CA THR A 84 -2.33 2.61 9.61
C THR A 84 -0.81 2.36 9.61
N TRP A 85 -0.24 1.82 8.53
CA TRP A 85 1.20 1.57 8.40
C TRP A 85 2.06 2.83 8.29
N ASN A 86 1.49 3.96 7.88
CA ASN A 86 2.20 5.25 7.77
C ASN A 86 2.39 5.95 9.14
N ILE A 87 1.70 5.49 10.18
CA ILE A 87 1.79 6.06 11.53
C ILE A 87 2.83 5.26 12.33
N PRO A 88 3.89 5.90 12.85
CA PRO A 88 4.92 5.21 13.62
C PRO A 88 4.37 4.60 14.91
N LEU A 89 4.92 3.47 15.34
CA LEU A 89 4.56 2.85 16.61
C LEU A 89 5.12 3.65 17.78
N ALA A 90 4.33 3.81 18.85
CA ALA A 90 4.83 4.36 20.10
C ALA A 90 5.67 3.31 20.84
N THR A 91 6.89 3.69 21.19
CA THR A 91 7.83 2.86 21.97
C THR A 91 8.15 3.46 23.34
N LEU A 92 7.84 4.74 23.56
CA LEU A 92 8.01 5.46 24.82
C LEU A 92 6.64 5.84 25.36
N LEU A 93 6.32 5.37 26.57
CA LEU A 93 4.99 5.48 27.14
C LEU A 93 5.04 6.08 28.55
N LYS A 94 4.05 6.87 28.91
CA LYS A 94 3.76 7.28 30.29
C LYS A 94 2.26 7.33 30.53
N THR A 95 1.82 7.36 31.78
CA THR A 95 0.42 7.63 32.13
C THR A 95 0.26 9.08 32.60
N ALA A 96 -0.94 9.64 32.41
CA ALA A 96 -1.22 11.00 32.86
C ALA A 96 -1.02 11.13 34.38
N GLY A 97 -0.32 12.16 34.83
CA GLY A 97 -0.01 12.38 36.25
C GLY A 97 1.12 11.52 36.82
N ASN A 98 1.71 10.60 36.05
CA ASN A 98 2.87 9.81 36.46
C ASN A 98 4.12 10.26 35.67
N PRO A 99 5.21 10.70 36.33
CA PRO A 99 6.46 11.08 35.66
C PRO A 99 7.23 9.89 35.07
N ASP A 100 6.86 8.66 35.41
CA ASP A 100 7.56 7.46 35.00
C ASP A 100 7.46 7.20 33.49
N ILE A 101 8.61 7.08 32.84
CA ILE A 101 8.72 6.78 31.41
C ILE A 101 9.06 5.31 31.24
N TYR A 102 8.32 4.64 30.37
CA TYR A 102 8.50 3.24 30.05
C TYR A 102 8.91 3.06 28.59
N VAL A 103 9.85 2.15 28.35
CA VAL A 103 10.17 1.65 27.01
C VAL A 103 9.40 0.36 26.76
N LEU A 104 8.87 0.23 25.55
CA LEU A 104 8.12 -0.93 25.11
C LEU A 104 8.91 -1.76 24.09
N ASP A 105 9.12 -3.05 24.39
CA ASP A 105 9.51 -4.04 23.39
C ASP A 105 8.24 -4.50 22.67
N LEU A 106 8.07 -4.07 21.42
CA LEU A 106 6.87 -4.34 20.62
C LEU A 106 6.75 -5.81 20.19
N VAL A 107 7.86 -6.56 20.16
CA VAL A 107 7.89 -7.95 19.72
C VAL A 107 7.49 -8.87 20.88
N LYS A 108 8.08 -8.66 22.05
CA LYS A 108 7.79 -9.46 23.27
C LYS A 108 6.61 -8.89 24.06
N ALA A 109 6.22 -7.67 23.73
CA ALA A 109 5.12 -6.95 24.34
C ALA A 109 5.35 -6.73 25.86
N PHE A 110 6.61 -6.43 26.19
CA PHE A 110 7.10 -6.13 27.53
C PHE A 110 7.33 -4.63 27.72
N LYS A 111 7.12 -4.16 28.95
CA LYS A 111 7.47 -2.80 29.41
C LYS A 111 8.64 -2.85 30.41
N ARG A 112 9.48 -1.82 30.37
CA ARG A 112 10.51 -1.56 31.38
C ARG A 112 10.57 -0.06 31.65
N LYS A 113 10.85 0.34 32.90
CA LYS A 113 10.89 1.75 33.30
C LYS A 113 12.31 2.31 33.19
N LEU A 114 12.44 3.52 32.64
CA LEU A 114 13.68 4.29 32.68
C LEU A 114 13.75 5.06 34.01
N ARG A 115 14.65 4.67 34.91
CA ARG A 115 14.68 5.17 36.30
C ARG A 115 15.30 6.56 36.49
N SER A 116 15.99 7.09 35.49
CA SER A 116 16.62 8.40 35.58
C SER A 116 16.78 9.04 34.20
N GLN A 117 16.92 10.37 34.20
CA GLN A 117 17.24 11.12 32.99
C GLN A 117 18.55 10.63 32.35
N THR A 118 19.55 10.28 33.16
CA THR A 118 20.82 9.72 32.67
C THR A 118 20.64 8.44 31.86
N ILE A 119 19.73 7.56 32.27
CA ILE A 119 19.43 6.34 31.50
C ILE A 119 18.71 6.72 30.21
N PHE A 120 17.73 7.62 30.28
CA PHE A 120 17.00 8.11 29.11
C PHE A 120 17.96 8.68 28.05
N ASP A 121 18.89 9.53 28.47
CA ASP A 121 19.90 10.17 27.62
C ASP A 121 20.90 9.14 27.05
N SER A 122 21.26 8.10 27.82
CA SER A 122 22.19 7.05 27.37
C SER A 122 21.68 6.27 26.15
N TYR A 123 20.37 6.24 25.92
CA TYR A 123 19.74 5.64 24.74
C TYR A 123 19.45 6.64 23.62
N ASN A 124 19.79 7.91 23.81
CA ASN A 124 19.57 8.99 22.84
C ASN A 124 18.09 9.09 22.40
N LEU A 125 17.17 8.89 23.36
CA LEU A 125 15.73 8.88 23.15
C LEU A 125 15.18 10.31 22.99
N ASP A 126 14.15 10.47 22.15
CA ASP A 126 13.51 11.77 21.93
C ASP A 126 12.34 11.96 22.92
N PRO A 127 12.39 12.96 23.82
CA PRO A 127 11.31 13.23 24.78
C PRO A 127 10.01 13.64 24.09
N ASN A 128 10.07 14.18 22.86
CA ASN A 128 8.89 14.52 22.07
C ASN A 128 8.19 13.29 21.49
N LYS A 129 8.73 12.08 21.67
CA LYS A 129 8.11 10.81 21.24
C LYS A 129 7.46 10.06 22.40
N ILE A 130 7.31 10.68 23.57
CA ILE A 130 6.65 10.06 24.72
C ILE A 130 5.13 10.17 24.52
N ALA A 131 4.46 9.02 24.40
CA ALA A 131 3.01 8.94 24.30
C ALA A 131 2.38 8.83 25.70
N THR A 132 1.41 9.71 25.99
CA THR A 132 0.66 9.67 27.26
C THR A 132 -0.58 8.80 27.07
N ILE A 133 -0.61 7.64 27.73
CA ILE A 133 -1.64 6.60 27.55
C ILE A 133 -2.51 6.43 28.80
N CYS A 134 -3.68 5.83 28.63
CA CYS A 134 -4.51 5.41 29.77
C CYS A 134 -3.82 4.26 30.56
N PRO A 135 -4.06 4.15 31.88
CA PRO A 135 -3.47 3.11 32.73
C PRO A 135 -3.72 1.69 32.23
N ALA A 136 -4.93 1.38 31.76
CA ALA A 136 -5.24 0.03 31.29
C ALA A 136 -4.43 -0.40 30.05
N ILE A 137 -4.05 0.53 29.16
CA ILE A 137 -3.10 0.21 28.07
C ILE A 137 -1.73 -0.10 28.68
N MET A 138 -1.26 0.69 29.64
CA MET A 138 0.03 0.46 30.29
C MET A 138 0.08 -0.90 30.98
N ASP A 139 -0.99 -1.29 31.67
CA ASP A 139 -1.07 -2.55 32.42
C ASP A 139 -1.25 -3.77 31.52
N SER A 140 -1.68 -3.58 30.28
CA SER A 140 -1.76 -4.64 29.28
C SER A 140 -0.40 -5.15 28.79
N TYR A 141 0.70 -4.48 29.15
CA TYR A 141 2.07 -4.91 28.86
C TYR A 141 2.73 -5.49 30.11
N ALA A 142 3.25 -6.71 29.98
CA ALA A 142 3.93 -7.38 31.09
C ALA A 142 5.28 -6.71 31.39
N TRP A 143 5.70 -6.72 32.64
CA TRP A 143 7.04 -6.25 33.01
C TRP A 143 8.09 -7.15 32.35
N ALA A 144 9.16 -6.56 31.81
CA ALA A 144 10.26 -7.30 31.21
C ALA A 144 10.95 -8.17 32.29
N PRO A 145 10.80 -9.50 32.26
CA PRO A 145 11.18 -10.33 33.40
C PRO A 145 12.68 -10.62 33.45
N LEU A 146 13.37 -10.53 32.31
CA LEU A 146 14.75 -11.00 32.14
C LEU A 146 15.57 -10.00 31.36
N MET A 147 16.72 -9.60 31.88
CA MET A 147 17.62 -8.64 31.25
C MET A 147 19.06 -9.15 31.21
N LYS A 148 19.79 -8.76 30.16
CA LYS A 148 21.25 -8.91 30.07
C LYS A 148 21.86 -7.66 29.44
N THR A 149 23.17 -7.50 29.59
CA THR A 149 23.89 -6.49 28.82
C THR A 149 24.48 -7.08 27.55
N LYS A 150 24.75 -6.24 26.55
CA LYS A 150 25.29 -6.66 25.25
C LYS A 150 26.57 -7.50 25.34
N TYR A 151 27.41 -7.18 26.31
CA TYR A 151 28.75 -7.75 26.46
C TYR A 151 28.88 -8.72 27.64
N SER A 152 27.80 -8.97 28.39
CA SER A 152 27.79 -9.97 29.46
C SER A 152 26.91 -11.18 29.10
N ASN A 153 27.31 -12.34 29.62
CA ASN A 153 26.48 -13.55 29.62
C ASN A 153 25.60 -13.64 30.88
N ASP A 154 25.79 -12.74 31.83
CA ASP A 154 25.00 -12.67 33.05
C ASP A 154 23.55 -12.30 32.69
N VAL A 155 22.63 -13.15 33.15
CA VAL A 155 21.19 -12.93 32.99
C VAL A 155 20.64 -12.57 34.36
N TYR A 156 19.79 -11.54 34.38
CA TYR A 156 19.17 -11.07 35.60
C TYR A 156 17.65 -11.19 35.50
N ARG A 157 17.01 -11.79 36.51
CA ARG A 157 15.57 -11.68 36.70
C ARG A 157 15.26 -10.32 37.31
N THR A 158 14.29 -9.60 36.76
CA THR A 158 13.90 -8.29 37.27
C THR A 158 12.43 -8.24 37.67
N SER A 159 12.12 -7.47 38.72
CA SER A 159 10.75 -7.24 39.18
C SER A 159 10.31 -5.78 38.96
N PRO A 160 8.99 -5.51 39.00
CA PRO A 160 8.46 -4.14 39.01
C PRO A 160 8.99 -3.28 40.17
N ASP A 161 9.44 -3.91 41.25
CA ASP A 161 10.07 -3.26 42.41
C ASP A 161 11.56 -2.93 42.21
N TYR A 162 12.06 -3.07 40.97
CA TYR A 162 13.42 -2.71 40.56
C TYR A 162 14.51 -3.53 41.20
N ILE A 163 14.21 -4.77 41.57
CA ILE A 163 15.20 -5.71 42.09
C ILE A 163 15.69 -6.56 40.92
N LYS A 164 17.02 -6.64 40.74
CA LYS A 164 17.68 -7.59 39.83
C LYS A 164 18.26 -8.75 40.63
N HIS A 165 17.96 -9.97 40.21
CA HIS A 165 18.55 -11.18 40.76
C HIS A 165 19.40 -11.84 39.67
N HIS A 166 20.71 -11.97 39.92
CA HIS A 166 21.61 -12.64 39.00
C HIS A 166 21.33 -14.15 38.98
N TYR A 167 21.29 -14.79 37.81
CA TYR A 167 21.32 -16.25 37.73
C TYR A 167 22.76 -16.74 37.77
N ALA A 168 23.13 -17.50 38.80
CA ALA A 168 24.49 -18.03 38.95
C ALA A 168 24.94 -18.90 37.77
N ASN A 169 24.00 -19.56 37.08
CA ASN A 169 24.28 -20.44 35.95
C ASN A 169 23.00 -20.71 35.11
N MET A 170 23.20 -21.22 33.89
CA MET A 170 22.10 -21.55 32.97
C MET A 170 21.17 -22.67 33.51
N ALA A 171 21.68 -23.55 34.39
CA ALA A 171 20.87 -24.58 35.02
C ALA A 171 19.83 -23.96 35.97
N SER A 172 20.23 -22.95 36.74
CA SER A 172 19.34 -22.17 37.60
C SER A 172 18.31 -21.38 36.80
N PHE A 173 18.73 -20.78 35.69
CA PHE A 173 17.82 -20.12 34.75
C PHE A 173 16.73 -21.07 34.24
N SER A 174 17.14 -22.27 33.83
CA SER A 174 16.24 -23.29 33.29
C SER A 174 15.31 -23.88 34.36
N ALA A 175 15.81 -24.06 35.58
CA ALA A 175 15.05 -24.58 36.72
C ALA A 175 13.95 -23.61 37.21
N ASP A 176 14.16 -22.30 37.06
CA ASP A 176 13.17 -21.26 37.36
C ASP A 176 12.02 -21.20 36.33
N GLY A 177 12.03 -22.09 35.31
CA GLY A 177 11.01 -22.14 34.26
C GLY A 177 11.09 -20.99 33.25
N MET A 178 12.21 -20.26 33.22
CA MET A 178 12.40 -19.09 32.36
C MET A 178 12.81 -19.48 30.95
N ALA A 179 12.41 -18.67 29.96
CA ALA A 179 12.72 -18.93 28.56
C ALA A 179 13.69 -17.86 28.02
N THR A 180 14.74 -18.29 27.31
CA THR A 180 15.76 -17.40 26.74
C THR A 180 15.19 -16.39 25.74
N LYS A 181 14.07 -16.71 25.09
CA LYS A 181 13.33 -15.80 24.19
C LYS A 181 12.77 -14.56 24.90
N ASP A 182 12.61 -14.61 26.22
CA ASP A 182 12.04 -13.53 27.02
C ASP A 182 13.13 -12.57 27.56
N ILE A 183 14.41 -12.87 27.29
CA ILE A 183 15.54 -12.01 27.63
C ILE A 183 15.53 -10.76 26.73
N ILE A 184 15.69 -9.59 27.35
CA ILE A 184 15.93 -8.33 26.65
C ILE A 184 17.36 -7.83 26.90
N GLU A 185 17.94 -7.19 25.90
CA GLU A 185 19.27 -6.57 26.01
C GLU A 185 19.12 -5.10 26.41
N VAL A 186 19.86 -4.68 27.42
CA VAL A 186 19.88 -3.31 27.96
C VAL A 186 21.31 -2.80 28.14
N GLY A 187 21.45 -1.48 28.26
CA GLY A 187 22.71 -0.81 28.57
C GLY A 187 23.14 -1.06 30.03
N GLN A 188 24.44 -0.95 30.27
CA GLN A 188 25.04 -1.18 31.58
C GLN A 188 24.50 -0.20 32.64
N ILE A 189 24.35 1.07 32.30
CA ILE A 189 23.82 2.10 33.21
C ILE A 189 22.37 1.76 33.64
N GLU A 190 21.56 1.17 32.75
CA GLU A 190 20.21 0.75 33.10
C GLU A 190 20.23 -0.43 34.07
N ILE A 191 21.03 -1.47 33.78
CA ILE A 191 21.07 -2.66 34.64
C ILE A 191 21.63 -2.32 36.03
N ASP A 192 22.55 -1.37 36.14
CA ASP A 192 23.13 -0.93 37.41
C ASP A 192 22.19 -0.03 38.23
N SER A 193 21.12 0.48 37.62
CA SER A 193 20.08 1.22 38.33
C SER A 193 19.11 0.33 39.13
N TYR A 194 19.17 -0.99 38.94
CA TYR A 194 18.37 -1.95 39.71
C TYR A 194 19.07 -2.31 41.02
N TYR A 195 18.29 -2.45 42.08
CA TYR A 195 18.79 -2.95 43.36
C TYR A 195 19.18 -4.43 43.23
N THR A 196 20.37 -4.79 43.70
CA THR A 196 20.84 -6.18 43.63
C THR A 196 20.15 -6.99 44.73
N GLY A 197 19.30 -7.94 44.31
CA GLY A 197 18.74 -8.97 45.18
C GLY A 197 19.66 -10.18 45.27
N SER A 198 19.24 -11.18 46.07
CA SER A 198 19.98 -12.44 46.21
C SER A 198 20.18 -13.14 44.87
N GLU A 199 21.36 -13.73 44.66
CA GLU A 199 21.63 -14.54 43.48
C GLU A 199 20.70 -15.76 43.42
N ILE A 200 20.19 -16.08 42.23
CA ILE A 200 19.38 -17.27 41.95
C ILE A 200 20.31 -18.41 41.55
N ASN A 201 20.45 -19.37 42.44
CA ASN A 201 21.26 -20.56 42.23
C ASN A 201 20.46 -21.82 42.62
N TYR A 202 19.85 -22.48 41.64
CA TYR A 202 19.25 -23.79 41.81
C TYR A 202 20.29 -24.84 41.41
N SER A 203 20.94 -25.48 42.38
CA SER A 203 21.96 -26.50 42.11
C SER A 203 21.34 -27.74 41.44
N THR A 204 21.96 -28.29 40.39
CA THR A 204 21.54 -29.55 39.75
C THR A 204 22.28 -30.80 40.23
N ALA A 205 23.01 -30.76 41.35
CA ALA A 205 23.53 -31.95 42.00
C ALA A 205 23.72 -31.68 43.50
N ASN A 206 23.30 -32.63 44.32
CA ASN A 206 23.44 -32.72 45.77
C ASN A 206 24.90 -32.45 46.23
N PRO A 207 25.16 -31.51 47.18
CA PRO A 207 26.15 -31.81 48.21
C PRO A 207 25.80 -31.24 49.60
N THR A 208 26.38 -31.90 50.60
CA THR A 208 26.29 -31.66 52.05
C THR A 208 26.49 -30.21 52.50
N PRO A 209 25.75 -29.73 53.52
CA PRO A 209 25.75 -28.33 53.93
C PRO A 209 26.94 -27.94 54.82
N PRO A 210 27.40 -26.66 54.77
CA PRO A 210 28.39 -26.12 55.67
C PRO A 210 27.77 -25.85 57.05
N THR A 211 28.56 -26.08 58.09
CA THR A 211 28.21 -25.90 59.50
C THR A 211 28.01 -24.42 59.84
N ASN A 212 26.82 -23.89 59.59
CA ASN A 212 26.20 -22.91 60.48
C ASN A 212 25.36 -23.72 61.46
N TYR A 213 25.40 -23.39 62.75
CA TYR A 213 24.48 -23.98 63.74
C TYR A 213 23.04 -23.61 63.36
N SER A 214 22.43 -24.42 62.50
CA SER A 214 21.04 -24.32 62.09
C SER A 214 20.20 -25.04 63.13
N VAL A 215 19.71 -24.27 64.10
CA VAL A 215 18.86 -24.78 65.17
C VAL A 215 17.48 -25.07 64.61
N ALA A 216 16.96 -26.28 64.83
CA ALA A 216 15.56 -26.60 64.56
C ALA A 216 14.65 -25.62 65.32
N LEU A 217 13.61 -25.11 64.68
CA LEU A 217 12.68 -24.18 65.32
C LEU A 217 11.90 -24.89 66.42
N THR A 218 12.36 -24.79 67.67
CA THR A 218 11.69 -25.36 68.86
C THR A 218 10.70 -24.39 69.47
N ALA A 219 10.90 -23.08 69.29
CA ALA A 219 9.96 -22.05 69.71
C ALA A 219 8.80 -21.95 68.71
N THR A 220 7.57 -21.94 69.23
CA THR A 220 6.36 -21.71 68.45
C THR A 220 6.01 -20.22 68.43
N PRO A 221 5.47 -19.70 67.32
CA PRO A 221 4.90 -18.35 67.31
C PRO A 221 3.66 -18.32 68.22
N VAL A 222 3.42 -17.20 68.90
CA VAL A 222 2.21 -16.94 69.68
C VAL A 222 1.26 -16.12 68.82
N LEU A 223 0.08 -16.65 68.54
CA LEU A 223 -0.95 -15.99 67.75
C LEU A 223 -1.78 -15.08 68.65
N TYR A 224 -1.89 -13.81 68.29
CA TYR A 224 -2.66 -12.81 69.03
C TYR A 224 -4.13 -12.83 68.58
N ASP A 225 -5.02 -12.52 69.52
CA ASP A 225 -6.47 -12.45 69.30
C ASP A 225 -6.80 -11.37 68.24
N PRO A 226 -7.44 -11.74 67.10
CA PRO A 226 -7.86 -10.80 66.06
C PRO A 226 -9.16 -10.05 66.41
N GLY A 227 -9.81 -10.37 67.54
CA GLY A 227 -11.09 -9.84 67.98
C GLY A 227 -12.23 -10.87 67.87
N SER A 228 -13.37 -10.60 68.52
CA SER A 228 -14.47 -11.58 68.64
C SER A 228 -15.31 -11.77 67.39
N SER A 229 -15.43 -10.75 66.53
CA SER A 229 -16.25 -10.83 65.30
C SER A 229 -15.84 -9.83 64.23
N VAL A 230 -16.14 -10.16 62.98
CA VAL A 230 -15.98 -9.27 61.81
C VAL A 230 -17.18 -9.39 60.88
N GLU A 231 -17.63 -8.26 60.33
CA GLU A 231 -18.67 -8.23 59.30
C GLU A 231 -18.14 -8.79 57.97
N ALA A 232 -18.99 -9.46 57.20
CA ALA A 232 -18.60 -9.98 55.88
C ALA A 232 -18.06 -8.86 54.98
N ASN A 233 -17.01 -9.17 54.22
CA ASN A 233 -16.26 -8.29 53.33
C ASN A 233 -15.46 -7.17 54.03
N VAL A 234 -15.35 -7.20 55.36
CA VAL A 234 -14.44 -6.32 56.11
C VAL A 234 -13.11 -7.04 56.38
N SER A 235 -12.00 -6.37 56.08
CA SER A 235 -10.66 -6.90 56.32
C SER A 235 -10.22 -6.70 57.76
N PHE A 236 -9.53 -7.69 58.33
CA PHE A 236 -8.98 -7.62 59.68
C PHE A 236 -7.54 -8.19 59.72
N PRO A 237 -6.67 -7.67 60.61
CA PRO A 237 -5.31 -8.17 60.75
C PRO A 237 -5.24 -9.40 61.67
N ILE A 238 -4.32 -10.31 61.35
CA ILE A 238 -3.94 -11.47 62.17
C ILE A 238 -2.45 -11.34 62.44
N ASN A 239 -2.07 -11.31 63.72
CA ASN A 239 -0.71 -11.00 64.15
C ASN A 239 -0.16 -12.12 65.04
N TRP A 240 1.15 -12.37 64.98
CA TRP A 240 1.82 -13.34 65.85
C TRP A 240 3.22 -12.87 66.28
N SER A 241 3.81 -13.54 67.27
CA SER A 241 5.17 -13.23 67.73
C SER A 241 6.24 -13.72 66.74
N SER A 242 7.34 -12.99 66.61
CA SER A 242 8.50 -13.44 65.83
C SER A 242 9.21 -14.62 66.49
N VAL A 243 9.64 -15.60 65.70
CA VAL A 243 10.47 -16.73 66.12
C VAL A 243 11.90 -16.53 65.62
N ALA A 244 12.89 -16.62 66.50
CA ALA A 244 14.30 -16.48 66.14
C ALA A 244 14.72 -17.55 65.11
N ASN A 245 15.49 -17.14 64.09
CA ASN A 245 15.94 -17.99 62.97
C ASN A 245 14.82 -18.53 62.05
N ALA A 246 13.58 -18.03 62.18
CA ALA A 246 12.52 -18.29 61.21
C ALA A 246 12.72 -17.41 59.97
N THR A 247 12.58 -18.00 58.78
CA THR A 247 12.66 -17.27 57.50
C THR A 247 11.28 -16.97 56.92
N SER A 248 10.25 -17.72 57.33
CA SER A 248 8.85 -17.50 56.94
C SER A 248 7.88 -18.07 57.97
N TYR A 249 6.59 -17.79 57.78
CA TYR A 249 5.48 -18.31 58.57
C TYR A 249 4.41 -18.91 57.65
N THR A 250 3.89 -20.07 58.03
CA THR A 250 2.71 -20.68 57.42
C THR A 250 1.48 -20.32 58.25
N ILE A 251 0.48 -19.68 57.64
CA ILE A 251 -0.83 -19.44 58.26
C ILE A 251 -1.80 -20.48 57.73
N GLU A 252 -2.59 -21.10 58.59
CA GLU A 252 -3.70 -21.95 58.21
C GLU A 252 -5.01 -21.40 58.76
N ARG A 253 -6.06 -21.45 57.94
CA ARG A 253 -7.44 -21.11 58.32
C ARG A 253 -8.35 -22.29 58.04
N SER A 254 -9.23 -22.63 58.96
CA SER A 254 -10.30 -23.62 58.77
C SER A 254 -11.62 -23.13 59.37
N SER A 255 -12.75 -23.61 58.87
CA SER A 255 -14.04 -23.52 59.58
C SER A 255 -14.23 -24.67 60.58
N ASN A 256 -13.29 -25.62 60.64
CA ASN A 256 -13.28 -26.73 61.58
C ASN A 256 -12.15 -26.52 62.62
N PRO A 257 -12.46 -26.50 63.93
CA PRO A 257 -11.46 -26.23 64.96
C PRO A 257 -10.32 -27.26 64.98
N ASN A 258 -10.54 -28.49 64.52
CA ASN A 258 -9.53 -29.53 64.53
C ASN A 258 -8.61 -29.51 63.30
N PHE A 259 -8.85 -28.61 62.32
CA PHE A 259 -8.11 -28.53 61.06
C PHE A 259 -8.02 -29.89 60.33
N SER A 260 -9.01 -30.77 60.51
CA SER A 260 -9.01 -32.12 59.94
C SER A 260 -9.42 -32.16 58.47
N THR A 261 -10.16 -31.15 58.00
CA THR A 261 -10.65 -30.99 56.62
C THR A 261 -10.71 -29.50 56.23
N ASP A 262 -10.69 -29.24 54.91
CA ASP A 262 -11.03 -27.95 54.29
C ASP A 262 -10.34 -26.70 54.89
N PHE A 263 -9.07 -26.84 55.28
CA PHE A 263 -8.25 -25.70 55.65
C PHE A 263 -7.50 -25.15 54.44
N VAL A 264 -7.25 -23.85 54.47
CA VAL A 264 -6.49 -23.12 53.45
C VAL A 264 -5.23 -22.55 54.10
N SER A 265 -4.12 -22.55 53.37
CA SER A 265 -2.82 -22.14 53.89
C SER A 265 -2.14 -21.07 53.05
N TRP A 266 -1.39 -20.20 53.71
CA TRP A 266 -0.61 -19.11 53.10
C TRP A 266 0.78 -19.02 53.72
N GLN A 267 1.73 -18.42 52.98
CA GLN A 267 3.08 -18.12 53.47
C GLN A 267 3.31 -16.62 53.51
N THR A 268 4.05 -16.16 54.52
CA THR A 268 4.55 -14.78 54.59
C THR A 268 5.91 -14.74 55.30
N THR A 269 6.71 -13.71 55.05
CA THR A 269 7.99 -13.46 55.75
C THR A 269 7.83 -12.49 56.93
N THR A 270 6.65 -11.88 57.08
CA THR A 270 6.32 -10.92 58.14
C THR A 270 5.56 -11.60 59.29
N THR A 271 5.37 -10.89 60.40
CA THR A 271 4.60 -11.39 61.57
C THR A 271 3.14 -10.91 61.60
N THR A 272 2.61 -10.48 60.46
CA THR A 272 1.24 -9.98 60.29
C THR A 272 0.68 -10.39 58.93
N TRP A 273 -0.62 -10.67 58.88
CA TRP A 273 -1.35 -11.01 57.66
C TRP A 273 -2.79 -10.50 57.73
N THR A 274 -3.31 -9.94 56.64
CA THR A 274 -4.69 -9.43 56.57
C THR A 274 -5.61 -10.45 55.92
N ASN A 275 -6.80 -10.65 56.49
CA ASN A 275 -7.81 -11.55 55.95
C ASN A 275 -9.14 -10.83 55.72
N THR A 276 -9.86 -11.23 54.69
CA THR A 276 -11.22 -10.77 54.38
C THR A 276 -12.11 -12.01 54.23
N LEU A 277 -13.21 -12.07 54.98
CA LEU A 277 -14.13 -13.20 54.98
C LEU A 277 -15.47 -12.79 54.35
N ASN A 278 -16.05 -13.65 53.52
CA ASN A 278 -17.38 -13.42 52.92
C ASN A 278 -18.26 -14.67 53.06
N PRO A 279 -18.70 -15.01 54.29
CA PRO A 279 -19.48 -16.21 54.51
C PRO A 279 -20.96 -15.98 54.16
N SER A 280 -21.59 -16.99 53.55
CA SER A 280 -23.04 -16.96 53.24
C SER A 280 -23.95 -17.11 54.46
N ILE A 281 -23.42 -17.66 55.56
CA ILE A 281 -24.06 -17.75 56.88
C ILE A 281 -23.02 -17.40 57.95
N THR A 282 -23.44 -16.87 59.10
CA THR A 282 -22.50 -16.53 60.19
C THR A 282 -21.69 -17.76 60.60
N THR A 283 -20.37 -17.69 60.43
CA THR A 283 -19.46 -18.85 60.53
C THR A 283 -18.22 -18.49 61.34
N ALA A 284 -17.81 -19.37 62.26
CA ALA A 284 -16.54 -19.24 62.98
C ALA A 284 -15.37 -19.75 62.13
N TYR A 285 -14.28 -19.00 62.08
CA TYR A 285 -13.04 -19.40 61.42
C TYR A 285 -11.88 -19.44 62.40
N TYR A 286 -11.14 -20.54 62.39
CA TYR A 286 -10.02 -20.83 63.27
C TYR A 286 -8.70 -20.63 62.54
N TYR A 287 -7.70 -20.08 63.23
CA TYR A 287 -6.36 -19.83 62.70
C TYR A 287 -5.29 -20.48 63.55
N ARG A 288 -4.23 -20.96 62.88
CA ARG A 288 -2.98 -21.37 63.51
C ARG A 288 -1.80 -21.01 62.61
N VAL A 289 -0.66 -20.71 63.21
CA VAL A 289 0.55 -20.29 62.48
C VAL A 289 1.74 -21.13 62.92
N LYS A 290 2.63 -21.50 61.99
CA LYS A 290 3.93 -22.12 62.34
C LYS A 290 5.08 -21.38 61.66
N ALA A 291 6.18 -21.22 62.37
CA ALA A 291 7.40 -20.65 61.82
C ALA A 291 8.13 -21.71 60.99
N THR A 292 8.78 -21.32 59.90
CA THR A 292 9.51 -22.22 59.01
C THR A 292 10.88 -21.63 58.69
N ASN A 293 11.88 -22.51 58.65
CA ASN A 293 13.19 -22.23 58.08
C ASN A 293 13.64 -23.40 57.21
N SER A 294 14.87 -23.35 56.71
CA SER A 294 15.42 -24.40 55.84
C SER A 294 15.56 -25.77 56.51
N GLN A 295 15.46 -25.87 57.84
CA GLN A 295 15.56 -27.13 58.58
C GLN A 295 14.20 -27.74 58.95
N GLY A 296 13.11 -27.00 58.78
CA GLY A 296 11.77 -27.48 59.08
C GLY A 296 10.88 -26.42 59.68
N SER A 297 9.69 -26.83 60.09
CA SER A 297 8.72 -25.96 60.76
C SER A 297 8.71 -26.19 62.26
N SER A 298 8.40 -25.14 63.03
CA SER A 298 8.00 -25.27 64.43
C SER A 298 6.67 -26.03 64.54
N SER A 299 6.30 -26.41 65.77
CA SER A 299 4.90 -26.72 66.06
C SER A 299 4.01 -25.49 65.78
N TYR A 300 2.71 -25.72 65.57
CA TYR A 300 1.76 -24.63 65.39
C TYR A 300 1.61 -23.81 66.68
N SER A 301 1.25 -22.55 66.52
CA SER A 301 0.86 -21.61 67.58
C SER A 301 -0.33 -22.12 68.38
N ASN A 302 -0.67 -21.39 69.44
CA ASN A 302 -2.04 -21.43 69.96
C ASN A 302 -3.04 -21.13 68.83
N MET A 303 -4.25 -21.66 68.98
CA MET A 303 -5.36 -21.40 68.07
C MET A 303 -6.12 -20.15 68.53
N THR A 304 -6.60 -19.38 67.56
CA THR A 304 -7.56 -18.30 67.80
C THR A 304 -8.69 -18.42 66.79
N ASP A 305 -9.84 -17.86 67.10
CA ASP A 305 -11.02 -17.85 66.24
C ASP A 305 -11.59 -16.45 66.09
N ILE A 306 -12.35 -16.25 65.03
CA ILE A 306 -13.15 -15.05 64.81
C ILE A 306 -14.50 -15.44 64.22
N LEU A 307 -15.57 -14.81 64.71
CA LEU A 307 -16.91 -15.00 64.18
C LEU A 307 -17.14 -14.07 62.98
N ALA A 308 -17.25 -14.62 61.78
CA ALA A 308 -17.59 -13.85 60.59
C ALA A 308 -19.10 -13.75 60.45
N ILE A 309 -19.66 -12.56 60.65
CA ILE A 309 -21.09 -12.27 60.60
C ILE A 309 -21.48 -12.15 59.12
N ALA A 310 -22.42 -12.98 58.67
CA ALA A 310 -22.94 -12.86 57.31
C ALA A 310 -23.68 -11.52 57.16
N SER A 311 -23.47 -10.82 56.04
CA SER A 311 -24.19 -9.57 55.78
C SER A 311 -25.70 -9.82 55.78
N PRO A 312 -26.53 -9.00 56.45
CA PRO A 312 -27.97 -9.14 56.38
C PRO A 312 -28.46 -8.85 54.96
N SER A 313 -29.07 -9.84 54.31
CA SER A 313 -29.82 -9.67 53.06
C SER A 313 -31.08 -8.85 53.35
N VAL A 314 -30.98 -7.52 53.33
CA VAL A 314 -32.17 -6.65 53.44
C VAL A 314 -32.97 -6.81 52.15
N CYS A 315 -34.12 -7.48 52.25
CA CYS A 315 -35.06 -7.59 51.16
C CYS A 315 -35.76 -6.25 50.94
N VAL A 316 -35.44 -5.52 49.86
CA VAL A 316 -36.06 -4.23 49.54
C VAL A 316 -37.27 -4.45 48.63
N LEU A 317 -38.47 -4.04 49.08
CA LEU A 317 -39.69 -4.06 48.28
C LEU A 317 -39.55 -3.09 47.08
N LEU A 318 -39.88 -3.57 45.88
CA LEU A 318 -39.76 -2.79 44.65
C LEU A 318 -40.96 -1.85 44.45
N THR A 319 -40.68 -0.64 43.96
CA THR A 319 -41.70 0.29 43.48
C THR A 319 -42.09 0.00 42.03
N ALA A 320 -43.27 0.46 41.60
CA ALA A 320 -43.72 0.31 40.22
C ALA A 320 -42.76 1.02 39.24
N PRO A 321 -42.28 0.36 38.18
CA PRO A 321 -41.52 1.03 37.13
C PRO A 321 -42.37 2.05 36.38
N THR A 322 -41.74 3.08 35.83
CA THR A 322 -42.40 4.02 34.90
C THR A 322 -42.31 3.46 33.48
N LEU A 323 -43.44 3.21 32.83
CA LEU A 323 -43.50 2.79 31.42
C LEU A 323 -43.48 4.04 30.52
N ASN A 324 -42.49 4.13 29.63
CA ASN A 324 -42.29 5.29 28.77
C ASN A 324 -43.21 5.26 27.55
N THR A 325 -43.42 6.41 26.92
CA THR A 325 -44.17 6.51 25.66
C THR A 325 -43.52 5.67 24.55
N PRO A 326 -44.30 4.94 23.72
CA PRO A 326 -43.73 4.07 22.69
C PRO A 326 -42.97 4.87 21.63
N GLN A 327 -41.89 4.30 21.12
CA GLN A 327 -41.13 4.87 19.99
C GLN A 327 -41.32 4.02 18.73
N GLY A 328 -41.33 4.66 17.55
CA GLY A 328 -41.54 3.98 16.27
C GLY A 328 -43.00 4.03 15.78
N SER A 329 -43.30 3.29 14.71
CA SER A 329 -44.62 3.31 14.06
C SER A 329 -45.55 2.28 14.69
N VAL A 330 -46.77 2.71 15.00
CA VAL A 330 -47.84 1.88 15.59
C VAL A 330 -48.82 1.35 14.54
N ALA A 331 -48.42 1.34 13.26
CA ALA A 331 -49.22 0.80 12.17
C ALA A 331 -49.28 -0.74 12.20
N SER A 332 -50.32 -1.32 11.61
CA SER A 332 -50.48 -2.78 11.53
C SER A 332 -49.30 -3.42 10.78
N GLY A 333 -48.72 -4.48 11.36
CA GLY A 333 -47.55 -5.16 10.78
C GLY A 333 -46.21 -4.43 10.91
N THR A 334 -46.19 -3.25 11.55
CA THR A 334 -44.95 -2.57 11.94
C THR A 334 -44.59 -2.84 13.39
N ASN A 335 -43.33 -2.57 13.72
CA ASN A 335 -42.82 -2.68 15.08
C ASN A 335 -42.83 -1.32 15.76
N PHE A 336 -43.24 -1.32 17.01
CA PHE A 336 -42.97 -0.22 17.93
C PHE A 336 -42.22 -0.75 19.15
N TYR A 337 -41.64 0.18 19.89
CA TYR A 337 -40.65 -0.07 20.91
C TYR A 337 -41.15 0.42 22.27
N LEU A 338 -41.19 -0.48 23.24
CA LEU A 338 -41.59 -0.21 24.63
C LEU A 338 -40.36 -0.19 25.53
N SER A 339 -40.27 0.78 26.44
CA SER A 339 -39.19 0.87 27.43
C SER A 339 -39.74 1.35 28.77
N TRP A 340 -39.04 1.06 29.87
CA TRP A 340 -39.44 1.45 31.22
C TRP A 340 -38.24 1.80 32.10
N SER A 341 -38.45 2.48 33.23
CA SER A 341 -37.38 2.83 34.18
C SER A 341 -36.79 1.60 34.88
N SER A 342 -35.46 1.53 35.04
CA SER A 342 -34.81 0.48 35.82
C SER A 342 -35.02 0.67 37.33
N GLN A 343 -34.88 -0.42 38.08
CA GLN A 343 -35.02 -0.52 39.53
C GLN A 343 -33.82 -1.30 40.07
N THR A 344 -33.13 -0.74 41.07
CA THR A 344 -31.77 -1.12 41.48
C THR A 344 -31.63 -2.54 42.02
N THR A 345 -32.70 -3.10 42.59
CA THR A 345 -32.73 -4.45 43.18
C THR A 345 -33.66 -5.41 42.43
N ALA A 346 -34.19 -5.02 41.26
CA ALA A 346 -35.03 -5.88 40.45
C ALA A 346 -34.20 -6.94 39.73
N THR A 347 -34.61 -8.20 39.85
CA THR A 347 -33.97 -9.33 39.16
C THR A 347 -34.77 -9.77 37.92
N ASN A 348 -36.02 -9.30 37.77
CA ASN A 348 -36.89 -9.63 36.64
C ASN A 348 -37.88 -8.49 36.33
N TYR A 349 -38.37 -8.41 35.09
CA TYR A 349 -39.51 -7.58 34.71
C TYR A 349 -40.57 -8.40 33.99
N TYR A 350 -41.84 -8.02 34.18
CA TYR A 350 -43.00 -8.61 33.53
C TYR A 350 -43.75 -7.52 32.77
N LEU A 351 -43.99 -7.71 31.46
CA LEU A 351 -44.77 -6.80 30.64
C LEU A 351 -46.06 -7.49 30.18
N GLN A 352 -47.19 -6.83 30.42
CA GLN A 352 -48.49 -7.29 29.97
C GLN A 352 -49.07 -6.40 28.88
N ARG A 353 -49.84 -7.03 27.99
CA ARG A 353 -50.67 -6.40 26.98
C ARG A 353 -52.11 -6.86 27.15
N ASP A 354 -53.06 -5.95 27.06
CA ASP A 354 -54.49 -6.26 26.95
C ASP A 354 -55.14 -5.35 25.89
N THR A 355 -56.33 -5.69 25.44
CA THR A 355 -57.22 -4.84 24.61
C THR A 355 -58.18 -3.99 25.45
N ALA A 356 -58.23 -4.20 26.76
CA ALA A 356 -58.97 -3.37 27.72
C ALA A 356 -58.03 -2.74 28.75
N ASP A 357 -58.29 -1.48 29.12
CA ASP A 357 -57.51 -0.73 30.11
C ASP A 357 -57.67 -1.26 31.55
N SER A 358 -58.71 -2.08 31.77
CA SER A 358 -58.93 -2.81 33.01
C SER A 358 -58.04 -4.05 33.17
N PHE A 359 -57.34 -4.47 32.10
CA PHE A 359 -56.50 -5.67 32.07
C PHE A 359 -57.22 -6.95 32.58
N ASN A 360 -58.44 -7.20 32.09
CA ASN A 360 -59.26 -8.34 32.52
C ASN A 360 -58.78 -9.68 31.93
N ASN A 361 -58.12 -9.65 30.76
CA ASN A 361 -57.58 -10.83 30.07
C ASN A 361 -56.17 -10.54 29.53
N PRO A 362 -55.20 -10.22 30.40
CA PRO A 362 -53.90 -9.74 29.96
C PRO A 362 -53.03 -10.88 29.44
N VAL A 363 -52.33 -10.63 28.34
CA VAL A 363 -51.27 -11.51 27.82
C VAL A 363 -49.93 -11.01 28.32
N GLU A 364 -49.18 -11.86 29.01
CA GLU A 364 -47.77 -11.59 29.32
C GLU A 364 -46.94 -11.74 28.05
N ILE A 365 -46.36 -10.63 27.59
CA ILE A 365 -45.59 -10.58 26.34
C ILE A 365 -44.08 -10.53 26.59
N TYR A 366 -43.67 -10.39 27.85
CA TYR A 366 -42.26 -10.47 28.25
C TYR A 366 -42.12 -10.85 29.73
N SER A 367 -41.15 -11.72 30.00
CA SER A 367 -40.64 -12.07 31.32
C SER A 367 -39.14 -12.35 31.19
N GLY A 368 -38.29 -11.51 31.79
CA GLY A 368 -36.83 -11.67 31.65
C GLY A 368 -35.98 -10.72 32.50
N PRO A 369 -34.71 -11.09 32.75
CA PRO A 369 -33.82 -10.41 33.70
C PRO A 369 -33.21 -9.10 33.18
N SER A 370 -33.77 -8.44 32.15
CA SER A 370 -33.14 -7.26 31.57
C SER A 370 -33.61 -5.93 32.19
N TYR A 371 -32.62 -5.10 32.47
CA TYR A 371 -32.70 -3.67 32.72
C TYR A 371 -33.55 -2.93 31.65
N ALA A 372 -33.95 -1.70 31.97
CA ALA A 372 -34.66 -0.73 31.13
C ALA A 372 -34.23 -0.75 29.64
N ASP A 373 -34.92 -1.50 28.78
CA ASP A 373 -34.57 -1.54 27.36
C ASP A 373 -35.75 -1.82 26.43
N ILE A 374 -35.52 -1.50 25.16
CA ILE A 374 -36.49 -1.45 24.07
C ILE A 374 -37.00 -2.86 23.68
N LEU A 375 -38.26 -3.16 23.96
CA LEU A 375 -38.93 -4.35 23.43
C LEU A 375 -39.63 -4.06 22.11
N GLN A 376 -39.25 -4.83 21.09
CA GLN A 376 -39.90 -4.86 19.78
C GLN A 376 -41.24 -5.59 19.89
N ASN A 377 -42.35 -4.90 19.64
CA ASN A 377 -43.67 -5.52 19.58
C ASN A 377 -44.32 -5.27 18.22
N ILE A 378 -44.85 -6.33 17.61
CA ILE A 378 -45.64 -6.26 16.38
C ILE A 378 -47.08 -5.96 16.78
N ALA A 379 -47.64 -4.87 16.26
CA ALA A 379 -49.07 -4.58 16.39
C ALA A 379 -49.88 -5.70 15.67
N PRO A 380 -50.62 -6.57 16.40
CA PRO A 380 -51.19 -7.78 15.81
C PRO A 380 -52.40 -7.52 14.90
N ASN A 381 -53.24 -6.53 15.26
CA ASN A 381 -54.51 -6.27 14.59
C ASN A 381 -54.71 -4.76 14.40
N ILE A 382 -55.18 -4.38 13.20
CA ILE A 382 -55.56 -3.00 12.86
C ILE A 382 -56.80 -2.54 13.64
N ASN A 383 -56.97 -1.23 13.85
CA ASN A 383 -58.11 -0.63 14.55
C ASN A 383 -58.32 -1.15 15.98
N THR A 384 -57.27 -1.69 16.60
CA THR A 384 -57.32 -2.18 17.98
C THR A 384 -56.47 -1.28 18.85
N THR A 385 -56.98 -0.87 20.01
CA THR A 385 -56.18 -0.20 21.03
C THR A 385 -55.66 -1.23 22.01
N TYR A 386 -54.34 -1.27 22.20
CA TYR A 386 -53.68 -2.14 23.15
C TYR A 386 -53.18 -1.34 24.34
N TYR A 387 -53.37 -1.87 25.54
CA TYR A 387 -52.92 -1.29 26.79
C TYR A 387 -51.75 -2.11 27.31
N TYR A 388 -50.68 -1.41 27.70
CA TYR A 388 -49.44 -2.03 28.18
C TYR A 388 -49.14 -1.57 29.61
N ARG A 389 -48.73 -2.50 30.47
CA ARG A 389 -48.24 -2.20 31.83
C ARG A 389 -47.08 -3.12 32.20
N VAL A 390 -46.15 -2.62 33.00
CA VAL A 390 -44.94 -3.34 33.42
C VAL A 390 -44.81 -3.37 34.93
N ARG A 391 -44.25 -4.44 35.49
CA ARG A 391 -43.83 -4.50 36.91
C ARG A 391 -42.46 -5.15 37.04
N ALA A 392 -41.78 -4.84 38.13
CA ALA A 392 -40.49 -5.44 38.48
C ALA A 392 -40.67 -6.52 39.54
N GLY A 393 -39.76 -7.51 39.57
CA GLY A 393 -39.74 -8.57 40.58
C GLY A 393 -38.34 -8.81 41.11
N ASN A 394 -38.24 -9.15 42.40
CA ASN A 394 -37.04 -9.67 43.02
C ASN A 394 -37.39 -10.82 43.99
N THR A 395 -36.41 -11.29 44.74
CA THR A 395 -36.58 -12.34 45.74
C THR A 395 -37.59 -12.01 46.84
N CYS A 396 -37.94 -10.72 47.02
CA CYS A 396 -38.93 -10.24 47.99
C CYS A 396 -40.36 -10.24 47.44
N GLY A 397 -40.54 -10.43 46.13
CA GLY A 397 -41.82 -10.37 45.45
C GLY A 397 -41.86 -9.34 44.32
N ASN A 398 -43.07 -9.10 43.81
CA ASN A 398 -43.31 -8.19 42.69
C ASN A 398 -43.71 -6.79 43.18
N SER A 399 -43.27 -5.77 42.45
CA SER A 399 -43.80 -4.41 42.59
C SER A 399 -45.27 -4.34 42.19
N PRO A 400 -46.00 -3.27 42.56
CA PRO A 400 -47.22 -2.89 41.86
C PRO A 400 -46.96 -2.71 40.36
N TRP A 401 -48.02 -2.83 39.55
CA TRP A 401 -47.95 -2.53 38.12
C TRP A 401 -47.77 -1.03 37.89
N SER A 402 -47.07 -0.67 36.81
CA SER A 402 -47.00 0.69 36.31
C SER A 402 -48.40 1.21 35.92
N ASN A 403 -48.52 2.53 35.79
CA ASN A 403 -49.59 3.08 34.97
C ASN A 403 -49.51 2.47 33.56
N TYR A 404 -50.67 2.28 32.93
CA TYR A 404 -50.70 1.75 31.59
C TYR A 404 -50.42 2.85 30.56
N ILE A 405 -49.94 2.44 29.40
CA ILE A 405 -49.97 3.28 28.19
C ILE A 405 -50.89 2.61 27.17
N SER A 406 -51.64 3.41 26.43
CA SER A 406 -52.50 2.94 25.35
C SER A 406 -51.83 3.18 23.99
N VAL A 407 -51.84 2.17 23.13
CA VAL A 407 -51.36 2.22 21.75
C VAL A 407 -52.52 1.91 20.82
N ALA A 408 -53.04 2.94 20.15
CA ALA A 408 -54.07 2.78 19.13
C ALA A 408 -53.42 2.41 17.79
N VAL A 409 -53.70 1.21 17.29
CA VAL A 409 -53.18 0.75 15.99
C VAL A 409 -54.02 1.39 14.88
N THR A 410 -53.48 2.42 14.24
CA THR A 410 -54.17 3.20 13.22
C THR A 410 -54.04 2.59 11.82
N VAL A 411 -55.08 2.79 10.99
CA VAL A 411 -54.97 2.65 9.53
C VAL A 411 -54.09 3.79 9.02
N GLY A 412 -52.99 3.48 8.34
CA GLY A 412 -52.31 4.49 7.53
C GLY A 412 -53.29 4.98 6.48
N SER A 413 -53.57 6.28 6.44
CA SER A 413 -54.47 6.91 5.47
C SER A 413 -54.10 6.48 4.05
N ASN A 414 -54.94 5.61 3.49
CA ASN A 414 -54.89 4.98 2.15
C ASN A 414 -54.14 3.64 2.01
N GLY A 415 -53.92 2.89 3.09
CA GLY A 415 -53.71 1.43 3.01
C GLY A 415 -52.44 0.96 2.29
N ASN A 416 -51.48 1.84 2.02
CA ASN A 416 -50.18 1.48 1.50
C ASN A 416 -49.08 2.28 2.21
N CYS A 417 -47.98 1.62 2.53
CA CYS A 417 -46.78 2.27 3.02
C CYS A 417 -46.32 3.29 1.98
N ILE A 418 -46.38 4.59 2.29
CA ILE A 418 -45.98 5.63 1.34
C ILE A 418 -44.46 5.66 1.33
N LEU A 419 -43.86 5.17 0.25
CA LEU A 419 -42.43 5.32 0.02
C LEU A 419 -42.08 6.82 -0.08
N PRO A 420 -40.86 7.23 0.32
CA PRO A 420 -40.48 8.64 0.29
C PRO A 420 -40.67 9.28 -1.08
N ILE A 421 -41.15 10.52 -1.06
CA ILE A 421 -41.20 11.34 -2.28
C ILE A 421 -39.76 11.59 -2.74
N ALA A 422 -39.54 11.50 -4.07
CA ALA A 422 -38.23 11.74 -4.66
C ALA A 422 -37.68 13.12 -4.21
N PRO A 423 -36.48 13.19 -3.62
CA PRO A 423 -35.88 14.46 -3.22
C PRO A 423 -35.61 15.35 -4.44
N THR A 424 -35.67 16.67 -4.26
CA THR A 424 -35.28 17.59 -5.34
C THR A 424 -33.77 17.76 -5.30
N LEU A 425 -33.08 17.21 -6.30
CA LEU A 425 -31.63 17.25 -6.41
C LEU A 425 -31.14 18.54 -7.08
N SER A 426 -30.08 19.09 -6.53
CA SER A 426 -29.34 20.25 -7.04
C SER A 426 -27.84 19.97 -6.95
N VAL A 427 -27.08 20.48 -7.91
CA VAL A 427 -25.61 20.47 -7.86
C VAL A 427 -25.17 21.92 -7.93
N SER A 428 -24.21 22.32 -7.08
CA SER A 428 -23.59 23.64 -7.18
C SER A 428 -22.96 23.80 -8.56
N LYS A 429 -22.92 25.03 -9.11
CA LYS A 429 -22.38 25.40 -10.45
C LYS A 429 -21.15 24.57 -10.86
N ASP A 430 -20.98 24.40 -12.19
CA ASP A 430 -19.80 23.75 -12.77
C ASP A 430 -18.51 24.24 -12.08
N PRO A 431 -17.74 23.34 -11.43
CA PRO A 431 -16.53 23.72 -10.73
C PRO A 431 -15.48 24.24 -11.73
N VAL A 432 -14.90 25.40 -11.41
CA VAL A 432 -13.80 26.04 -12.15
C VAL A 432 -12.51 25.90 -11.33
N ASP A 433 -11.39 25.74 -12.03
CA ASP A 433 -10.10 25.20 -11.60
C ASP A 433 -9.61 25.54 -10.17
N GLY A 434 -8.97 24.55 -9.53
CA GLY A 434 -8.36 24.62 -8.19
C GLY A 434 -9.25 24.18 -7.02
N ASN A 435 -10.58 24.18 -7.20
CA ASN A 435 -11.54 23.62 -6.25
C ASN A 435 -12.35 22.53 -6.94
N THR A 436 -11.81 21.31 -7.01
CA THR A 436 -12.51 20.13 -7.53
C THR A 436 -13.68 19.70 -6.65
N ASN A 437 -13.91 20.40 -5.53
CA ASN A 437 -15.02 20.16 -4.64
C ASN A 437 -16.23 20.94 -5.13
N PHE A 438 -17.25 20.19 -5.55
CA PHE A 438 -18.60 20.70 -5.72
C PHE A 438 -19.51 20.01 -4.71
N THR A 439 -20.60 20.69 -4.37
CA THR A 439 -21.59 20.17 -3.43
C THR A 439 -22.82 19.70 -4.19
N VAL A 440 -23.21 18.47 -3.93
CA VAL A 440 -24.49 17.90 -4.36
C VAL A 440 -25.43 18.02 -3.18
N SER A 441 -26.55 18.71 -3.36
CA SER A 441 -27.51 18.99 -2.29
C SER A 441 -28.94 18.66 -2.72
N TRP A 442 -29.78 18.26 -1.78
CA TRP A 442 -31.18 17.95 -2.07
C TRP A 442 -32.11 18.44 -0.97
N THR A 443 -33.33 18.83 -1.34
CA THR A 443 -34.40 19.14 -0.40
C THR A 443 -35.31 17.94 -0.21
N THR A 444 -35.77 17.74 1.03
CA THR A 444 -36.59 16.60 1.41
C THR A 444 -38.05 16.87 1.04
N GLY A 445 -38.72 15.92 0.38
CA GLY A 445 -40.13 16.05 -0.01
C GLY A 445 -41.13 15.71 1.11
N ASN A 446 -40.67 15.05 2.18
CA ASN A 446 -41.43 14.67 3.36
C ASN A 446 -40.50 14.58 4.59
N SER A 447 -41.09 14.51 5.79
CA SER A 447 -40.39 14.66 7.08
C SER A 447 -39.95 13.33 7.73
N ASP A 448 -40.25 12.19 7.13
CA ASP A 448 -40.08 10.84 7.69
C ASP A 448 -38.88 10.06 7.10
N ILE A 449 -37.99 10.73 6.37
CA ILE A 449 -36.80 10.10 5.78
C ILE A 449 -35.74 9.84 6.86
N ILE A 450 -35.31 8.58 6.97
CA ILE A 450 -34.26 8.12 7.90
C ILE A 450 -32.87 8.06 7.25
N LYS A 451 -32.79 7.91 5.92
CA LYS A 451 -31.53 7.95 5.17
C LYS A 451 -31.72 8.29 3.70
N TYR A 452 -30.67 8.79 3.05
CA TYR A 452 -30.62 8.97 1.61
C TYR A 452 -29.66 7.95 0.98
N ALA A 453 -30.06 7.40 -0.16
CA ALA A 453 -29.14 6.75 -1.08
C ALA A 453 -28.83 7.73 -2.21
N LEU A 454 -27.56 8.09 -2.36
CA LEU A 454 -27.04 8.91 -3.46
C LEU A 454 -26.27 7.98 -4.40
N GLU A 455 -26.55 8.05 -5.69
CA GLU A 455 -25.78 7.37 -6.73
C GLU A 455 -25.04 8.36 -7.60
N ARG A 456 -23.84 7.96 -8.01
CA ARG A 456 -22.98 8.68 -8.94
C ARG A 456 -22.51 7.74 -10.05
N ASP A 457 -22.56 8.19 -11.29
CA ASP A 457 -21.94 7.49 -12.43
C ASP A 457 -21.37 8.49 -13.44
N THR A 458 -20.53 8.05 -14.37
CA THR A 458 -20.03 8.81 -15.52
C THR A 458 -20.92 8.67 -16.77
N ASN A 459 -21.97 7.84 -16.68
CA ASN A 459 -23.03 7.73 -17.67
C ASN A 459 -24.40 8.05 -17.04
N ASN A 460 -25.34 8.58 -17.83
CA ASN A 460 -26.68 8.93 -17.35
C ASN A 460 -27.60 7.71 -17.14
N THR A 461 -27.14 6.51 -17.49
CA THR A 461 -27.86 5.23 -17.33
C THR A 461 -27.57 4.51 -16.01
N PHE A 462 -26.57 4.96 -15.25
CA PHE A 462 -26.17 4.41 -13.95
C PHE A 462 -25.77 2.92 -13.99
N ASN A 463 -25.18 2.45 -15.11
CA ASN A 463 -24.81 1.04 -15.32
C ASN A 463 -23.68 0.55 -14.40
N ASN A 464 -22.83 1.46 -13.91
CA ASN A 464 -21.70 1.17 -13.02
C ASN A 464 -21.69 2.17 -11.84
N ALA A 465 -22.88 2.49 -11.32
CA ALA A 465 -23.05 3.53 -10.32
C ALA A 465 -22.35 3.20 -9.00
N SER A 466 -21.62 4.18 -8.47
CA SER A 466 -21.18 4.19 -7.07
C SER A 466 -22.34 4.61 -6.19
N SER A 467 -22.71 3.79 -5.20
CA SER A 467 -23.77 4.09 -4.24
C SER A 467 -23.21 4.56 -2.89
N PHE A 468 -23.79 5.62 -2.34
CA PHE A 468 -23.45 6.21 -1.06
C PHE A 468 -24.69 6.26 -0.16
N ASN A 469 -24.60 5.72 1.05
CA ASN A 469 -25.66 5.87 2.06
C ASN A 469 -25.33 7.08 2.94
N ILE A 470 -26.21 8.06 2.97
CA ILE A 470 -26.03 9.34 3.65
C ILE A 470 -27.08 9.45 4.75
N THR A 471 -26.63 9.50 6.00
CA THR A 471 -27.50 9.53 7.18
C THR A 471 -27.62 10.97 7.69
N ASN A 472 -28.85 11.48 7.81
CA ASN A 472 -29.20 12.78 8.40
C ASN A 472 -28.55 14.04 7.80
N ASN A 473 -27.96 13.95 6.60
CA ASN A 473 -27.44 15.10 5.87
C ASN A 473 -28.17 15.23 4.52
N THR A 474 -28.47 16.46 4.12
CA THR A 474 -29.11 16.82 2.84
C THR A 474 -28.10 17.26 1.77
N GLN A 475 -26.80 17.09 2.06
CA GLN A 475 -25.71 17.48 1.19
C GLN A 475 -24.57 16.45 1.20
N TYR A 476 -23.84 16.40 0.08
CA TYR A 476 -22.64 15.61 -0.13
C TYR A 476 -21.58 16.46 -0.83
N THR A 477 -20.43 16.66 -0.19
CA THR A 477 -19.28 17.35 -0.79
C THR A 477 -18.37 16.31 -1.43
N GLN A 478 -18.15 16.44 -2.74
CA GLN A 478 -17.32 15.50 -3.50
C GLN A 478 -15.84 15.93 -3.46
N ASN A 479 -14.98 15.17 -2.77
CA ASN A 479 -13.53 15.41 -2.73
C ASN A 479 -12.74 14.39 -3.58
N LEU A 480 -13.03 14.30 -4.88
CA LEU A 480 -12.20 13.49 -5.78
C LEU A 480 -11.14 14.37 -6.45
N ALA A 481 -10.06 13.74 -6.92
CA ALA A 481 -9.28 14.23 -8.04
C ALA A 481 -9.96 13.67 -9.31
N PRO A 482 -11.00 14.33 -9.85
CA PRO A 482 -11.72 13.81 -11.00
C PRO A 482 -10.78 13.64 -12.20
N SER A 483 -11.03 12.61 -13.00
CA SER A 483 -10.49 12.56 -14.35
C SER A 483 -11.00 13.80 -15.09
N ILE A 484 -10.06 14.58 -15.61
CA ILE A 484 -10.35 15.85 -16.28
C ILE A 484 -11.34 15.64 -17.45
N ASP A 485 -12.25 16.59 -17.69
CA ASP A 485 -13.27 16.54 -18.76
C ASP A 485 -14.36 15.45 -18.59
N THR A 486 -14.53 14.93 -17.37
CA THR A 486 -15.57 13.91 -17.08
C THR A 486 -16.90 14.56 -16.68
N HIS A 487 -17.99 14.05 -17.26
CA HIS A 487 -19.34 14.33 -16.78
C HIS A 487 -19.70 13.36 -15.68
N TYR A 488 -20.15 13.89 -14.54
CA TYR A 488 -20.71 13.08 -13.46
C TYR A 488 -22.21 13.30 -13.38
N TYR A 489 -22.94 12.20 -13.33
CA TYR A 489 -24.39 12.15 -13.17
C TYR A 489 -24.72 11.70 -11.75
N TYR A 490 -25.66 12.40 -11.12
CA TYR A 490 -26.11 12.16 -9.75
C TYR A 490 -27.61 11.95 -9.71
N ARG A 491 -28.05 11.01 -8.86
CA ARG A 491 -29.46 10.84 -8.46
C ARG A 491 -29.53 10.46 -7.00
N VAL A 492 -30.55 10.94 -6.29
CA VAL A 492 -30.73 10.66 -4.86
C VAL A 492 -32.14 10.17 -4.57
N ARG A 493 -32.31 9.25 -3.62
CA ARG A 493 -33.63 8.81 -3.13
C ARG A 493 -33.66 8.76 -1.62
N GLY A 494 -34.79 9.13 -1.03
CA GLY A 494 -35.03 8.97 0.39
C GLY A 494 -35.40 7.54 0.73
N GLN A 495 -35.08 7.12 1.95
CA GLN A 495 -35.61 5.92 2.57
C GLN A 495 -36.26 6.28 3.89
N ASN A 496 -37.47 5.79 4.10
CA ASN A 496 -38.15 5.76 5.40
C ASN A 496 -38.25 4.30 5.87
N SER A 497 -39.06 4.05 6.90
CA SER A 497 -39.37 2.71 7.38
C SER A 497 -40.07 1.80 6.35
N CYS A 498 -40.68 2.36 5.31
CA CYS A 498 -41.33 1.61 4.22
C CYS A 498 -40.36 1.09 3.17
N GLY A 499 -39.15 1.66 3.06
CA GLY A 499 -38.18 1.34 2.02
C GLY A 499 -37.76 2.57 1.22
N TYR A 500 -37.11 2.32 0.08
CA TYR A 500 -36.58 3.39 -0.78
C TYR A 500 -37.67 3.97 -1.67
N GLY A 501 -37.75 5.31 -1.68
CA GLY A 501 -38.56 6.09 -2.60
C GLY A 501 -38.02 6.07 -4.03
N ALA A 502 -38.73 6.79 -4.90
CA ALA A 502 -38.26 7.03 -6.25
C ALA A 502 -36.96 7.87 -6.25
N TRP A 503 -36.11 7.64 -7.26
CA TRP A 503 -34.96 8.49 -7.51
C TRP A 503 -35.39 9.90 -7.91
N SER A 504 -34.62 10.90 -7.49
CA SER A 504 -34.70 12.27 -8.01
C SER A 504 -34.51 12.28 -9.53
N THR A 505 -34.90 13.38 -10.16
CA THR A 505 -34.39 13.69 -11.49
C THR A 505 -32.86 13.67 -11.47
N THR A 506 -32.26 13.13 -12.53
CA THR A 506 -30.81 13.12 -12.68
C THR A 506 -30.30 14.54 -12.86
N GLN A 507 -29.31 14.93 -12.06
CA GLN A 507 -28.54 16.14 -12.29
C GLN A 507 -27.15 15.75 -12.77
N SER A 508 -26.53 16.61 -13.56
CA SER A 508 -25.15 16.42 -14.01
C SER A 508 -24.29 17.63 -13.69
N VAL A 509 -22.99 17.37 -13.59
CA VAL A 509 -21.96 18.40 -13.49
C VAL A 509 -20.81 17.96 -14.37
N LYS A 510 -20.27 18.89 -15.17
CA LYS A 510 -19.09 18.61 -15.97
C LYS A 510 -17.89 19.27 -15.32
N VAL A 511 -16.83 18.49 -15.08
CA VAL A 511 -15.58 19.02 -14.54
C VAL A 511 -14.64 19.34 -15.70
N TYR A 512 -14.31 20.62 -15.88
CA TYR A 512 -13.34 21.06 -16.89
C TYR A 512 -12.00 21.40 -16.24
N LYS A 513 -10.89 21.17 -16.96
CA LYS A 513 -9.65 21.95 -16.72
C LYS A 513 -9.81 23.25 -17.45
N VAL A 514 -9.61 24.37 -16.77
CA VAL A 514 -9.47 25.67 -17.43
C VAL A 514 -8.03 26.07 -17.26
N GLY A 515 -7.17 25.55 -18.15
CA GLY A 515 -5.78 25.95 -18.24
C GLY A 515 -5.55 26.92 -19.39
N VAL A 516 -4.52 27.75 -19.26
CA VAL A 516 -3.97 28.55 -20.37
C VAL A 516 -2.67 27.91 -20.84
N ALA A 517 -2.39 27.99 -22.15
CA ALA A 517 -1.08 27.63 -22.67
C ALA A 517 0.02 28.47 -21.97
N PRO A 518 1.25 27.96 -21.82
CA PRO A 518 2.31 28.70 -21.16
C PRO A 518 2.54 30.05 -21.85
N THR A 519 2.44 31.16 -21.12
CA THR A 519 2.46 32.51 -21.72
C THR A 519 3.86 33.10 -21.84
N SER A 520 4.83 32.56 -21.12
CA SER A 520 6.23 33.02 -21.14
C SER A 520 7.12 32.06 -21.93
N ALA A 521 8.04 32.61 -22.71
CA ALA A 521 9.05 31.81 -23.39
C ALA A 521 10.14 31.35 -22.40
N PRO A 522 10.62 30.11 -22.49
CA PRO A 522 11.81 29.67 -21.75
C PRO A 522 13.08 30.42 -22.20
N VAL A 523 14.04 30.59 -21.30
CA VAL A 523 15.36 31.17 -21.62
C VAL A 523 16.33 30.05 -21.96
N LEU A 524 16.74 29.99 -23.22
CA LEU A 524 17.64 28.97 -23.76
C LEU A 524 19.11 29.33 -23.53
N THR A 525 19.90 28.38 -23.01
CA THR A 525 21.31 28.54 -22.67
C THR A 525 22.13 27.39 -23.23
N GLY A 526 23.33 27.68 -23.73
CA GLY A 526 24.28 26.68 -24.21
C GLY A 526 25.60 27.34 -24.64
N PRO A 527 26.58 26.53 -25.06
CA PRO A 527 27.88 27.04 -25.49
C PRO A 527 27.78 27.83 -26.81
N SER A 528 28.58 28.88 -26.96
CA SER A 528 28.69 29.61 -28.23
C SER A 528 29.47 28.85 -29.31
N SER A 529 30.36 27.95 -28.89
CA SER A 529 31.10 27.06 -29.78
C SER A 529 31.49 25.76 -29.09
N VAL A 530 31.49 24.65 -29.83
CA VAL A 530 31.89 23.33 -29.31
C VAL A 530 32.76 22.62 -30.34
N ALA A 531 33.68 21.79 -29.87
CA ALA A 531 34.52 21.01 -30.77
C ALA A 531 33.68 19.94 -31.50
N THR A 532 33.95 19.70 -32.79
CA THR A 532 33.28 18.63 -33.54
C THR A 532 33.46 17.27 -32.83
N ASN A 533 32.43 16.42 -32.81
CA ASN A 533 32.38 15.13 -32.11
C ASN A 533 32.44 15.18 -30.57
N GLN A 534 32.29 16.36 -29.95
CA GLN A 534 32.08 16.45 -28.50
C GLN A 534 30.60 16.53 -28.13
N TYR A 535 30.25 15.93 -26.99
CA TYR A 535 28.95 16.11 -26.37
C TYR A 535 28.86 17.52 -25.79
N PHE A 536 27.71 18.16 -25.96
CA PHE A 536 27.40 19.40 -25.28
C PHE A 536 25.94 19.43 -24.82
N ASN A 537 25.69 20.30 -23.85
CA ASN A 537 24.37 20.46 -23.25
C ASN A 537 23.76 21.79 -23.71
N VAL A 538 22.50 21.72 -24.11
CA VAL A 538 21.62 22.87 -24.24
C VAL A 538 20.57 22.76 -23.14
N SER A 539 20.38 23.83 -22.37
CA SER A 539 19.49 23.87 -21.22
C SER A 539 18.58 25.09 -21.28
N TRP A 540 17.46 25.06 -20.56
CA TRP A 540 16.55 26.20 -20.50
C TRP A 540 15.90 26.37 -19.13
N THR A 541 15.45 27.59 -18.84
CA THR A 541 14.71 27.88 -17.61
C THR A 541 13.35 27.17 -17.60
N SER A 542 12.93 26.69 -16.44
CA SER A 542 11.57 26.18 -16.27
C SER A 542 10.55 27.30 -16.46
N VAL A 543 9.45 26.97 -17.13
CA VAL A 543 8.30 27.85 -17.35
C VAL A 543 7.14 27.37 -16.51
N SER A 544 6.50 28.30 -15.77
CA SER A 544 5.32 28.00 -14.96
C SER A 544 4.18 27.48 -15.83
N GLY A 545 3.55 26.38 -15.42
CA GLY A 545 2.44 25.75 -16.15
C GLY A 545 2.86 24.88 -17.35
N ALA A 546 4.16 24.71 -17.61
CA ALA A 546 4.66 23.79 -18.64
C ALA A 546 4.63 22.34 -18.14
N THR A 547 4.12 21.41 -18.96
CA THR A 547 4.22 19.95 -18.72
C THR A 547 5.24 19.27 -19.62
N GLY A 548 5.77 19.99 -20.62
CA GLY A 548 6.86 19.55 -21.47
C GLY A 548 7.46 20.71 -22.28
N TYR A 549 8.48 20.42 -23.08
CA TYR A 549 9.11 21.39 -23.97
C TYR A 549 9.34 20.80 -25.37
N THR A 550 9.11 21.59 -26.40
CA THR A 550 9.50 21.28 -27.78
C THR A 550 10.74 22.09 -28.12
N ILE A 551 11.80 21.41 -28.56
CA ILE A 551 13.01 22.04 -29.11
C ILE A 551 13.14 21.70 -30.59
N GLU A 552 13.48 22.71 -31.39
CA GLU A 552 13.78 22.59 -32.82
C GLU A 552 15.22 22.98 -33.10
N ILE A 553 15.83 22.28 -34.05
CA ILE A 553 17.23 22.42 -34.46
C ILE A 553 17.26 22.64 -35.97
N ASP A 554 17.94 23.70 -36.42
CA ASP A 554 18.10 24.00 -37.84
C ASP A 554 19.43 24.70 -38.14
N LYS A 555 19.87 24.67 -39.39
CA LYS A 555 20.99 25.48 -39.91
C LYS A 555 20.55 26.88 -40.31
N ASN A 556 19.25 27.12 -40.47
CA ASN A 556 18.71 28.43 -40.80
C ASN A 556 18.09 29.11 -39.55
N LYS A 557 18.61 30.28 -39.18
CA LYS A 557 18.13 31.06 -38.02
C LYS A 557 16.66 31.49 -38.12
N SER A 558 16.19 31.73 -39.35
CA SER A 558 14.91 32.36 -39.63
C SER A 558 13.80 31.40 -40.07
N ASP A 559 14.15 30.21 -40.54
CA ASP A 559 13.20 29.24 -41.08
C ASP A 559 13.54 27.84 -40.55
N PHE A 560 12.66 27.27 -39.75
CA PHE A 560 12.80 25.96 -39.12
C PHE A 560 11.85 24.93 -39.77
N ASN A 561 11.59 25.05 -41.08
CA ASN A 561 10.55 24.27 -41.77
C ASN A 561 11.05 23.56 -43.04
N PRO A 562 11.18 22.21 -43.03
CA PRO A 562 11.11 21.31 -41.87
C PRO A 562 12.38 21.40 -41.03
N PRO A 563 12.31 21.30 -39.69
CA PRO A 563 13.51 21.36 -38.86
C PRO A 563 14.38 20.14 -39.11
N TYR A 564 15.70 20.30 -39.04
CA TYR A 564 16.67 19.19 -39.19
C TYR A 564 16.49 18.12 -38.10
N GLY A 565 15.98 18.53 -36.94
CA GLY A 565 15.54 17.64 -35.86
C GLY A 565 14.61 18.35 -34.88
N GLY A 566 13.69 17.60 -34.27
CA GLY A 566 12.78 18.09 -33.25
C GLY A 566 12.55 17.06 -32.14
N HIS A 567 12.65 17.49 -30.88
CA HIS A 567 12.40 16.62 -29.72
C HIS A 567 11.35 17.24 -28.81
N THR A 568 10.40 16.43 -28.36
CA THR A 568 9.53 16.77 -27.23
C THR A 568 10.11 16.11 -25.98
N LEU A 569 10.47 16.92 -24.99
CA LEU A 569 11.24 16.49 -23.82
C LEU A 569 10.50 16.86 -22.53
N LEU A 570 10.60 15.98 -21.54
CA LEU A 570 10.13 16.23 -20.16
C LEU A 570 11.23 16.88 -19.30
N SER A 571 12.47 16.97 -19.80
CA SER A 571 13.62 17.56 -19.12
C SER A 571 13.86 19.00 -19.57
N SER A 572 14.48 19.82 -18.70
CA SER A 572 14.94 21.18 -19.01
C SER A 572 16.36 21.23 -19.62
N ILE A 573 16.86 20.07 -20.06
CA ILE A 573 18.21 19.86 -20.60
C ILE A 573 18.11 18.81 -21.71
N LEU A 574 18.77 19.08 -22.82
CA LEU A 574 19.04 18.13 -23.89
C LEU A 574 20.57 18.00 -24.06
N THR A 575 21.08 16.78 -23.94
CA THR A 575 22.46 16.44 -24.29
C THR A 575 22.48 15.96 -25.74
N LEU A 576 23.23 16.67 -26.60
CA LEU A 576 23.36 16.35 -28.01
C LEU A 576 24.75 15.80 -28.31
N GLN A 577 24.79 14.89 -29.27
CA GLN A 577 26.00 14.46 -29.96
C GLN A 577 25.74 14.63 -31.45
N GLU A 578 26.25 15.71 -32.03
CA GLU A 578 26.12 15.93 -33.47
C GLU A 578 27.32 15.30 -34.19
N TYR A 579 27.04 14.24 -34.95
CA TYR A 579 28.00 13.57 -35.83
C TYR A 579 28.13 14.34 -37.15
N TYR A 580 28.62 15.59 -37.13
CA TYR A 580 28.86 16.34 -38.36
C TYR A 580 30.19 17.10 -38.36
N SER A 581 30.89 17.02 -39.50
CA SER A 581 32.30 17.37 -39.70
C SER A 581 32.53 18.75 -40.35
N PHE A 582 31.81 19.79 -39.92
CA PHE A 582 31.99 21.13 -40.50
C PHE A 582 31.85 22.24 -39.46
N ALA A 583 32.42 23.41 -39.77
CA ALA A 583 32.32 24.63 -38.99
C ALA A 583 30.94 25.33 -39.15
N ASP A 584 29.87 24.55 -39.00
CA ASP A 584 28.49 25.03 -39.17
C ASP A 584 27.99 25.70 -37.89
N THR A 585 27.15 26.72 -38.05
CA THR A 585 26.40 27.31 -36.94
C THR A 585 25.00 26.72 -36.95
N TRP A 586 24.66 26.03 -35.86
CA TRP A 586 23.33 25.48 -35.63
C TRP A 586 22.53 26.41 -34.75
N TYR A 587 21.24 26.50 -35.05
CA TYR A 587 20.29 27.34 -34.37
C TYR A 587 19.28 26.48 -33.62
N TYR A 588 19.09 26.80 -32.35
CA TYR A 588 18.19 26.10 -31.45
C TYR A 588 17.13 27.08 -30.96
N ARG A 589 15.87 26.65 -30.94
CA ARG A 589 14.78 27.36 -30.25
C ARG A 589 13.94 26.36 -29.47
N VAL A 590 13.50 26.75 -28.29
CA VAL A 590 12.67 25.90 -27.42
C VAL A 590 11.42 26.66 -26.98
N ARG A 591 10.30 25.96 -26.84
CA ARG A 591 9.08 26.52 -26.24
C ARG A 591 8.56 25.59 -25.17
N ALA A 592 7.84 26.16 -24.22
CA ALA A 592 7.10 25.42 -23.22
C ALA A 592 5.76 24.97 -23.80
N ASP A 593 5.38 23.71 -23.56
CA ASP A 593 4.12 23.14 -23.98
C ASP A 593 3.35 22.63 -22.75
N ASN A 594 2.02 22.68 -22.83
CA ASN A 594 1.16 21.94 -21.92
C ASN A 594 -0.07 21.39 -22.65
N ASP A 595 -0.94 20.71 -21.89
CA ASP A 595 -2.18 20.11 -22.42
C ASP A 595 -3.14 21.14 -23.06
N PHE A 596 -2.94 22.45 -22.81
CA PHE A 596 -3.77 23.55 -23.32
C PHE A 596 -3.19 24.24 -24.54
N GLY A 597 -1.96 23.90 -24.93
CA GLY A 597 -1.32 24.43 -26.11
C GLY A 597 0.15 24.75 -25.91
N ARG A 598 0.69 25.41 -26.92
CA ARG A 598 2.10 25.67 -27.10
C ARG A 598 2.38 27.13 -26.77
N GLY A 599 3.32 27.38 -25.89
CA GLY A 599 3.77 28.73 -25.54
C GLY A 599 4.64 29.37 -26.62
N PRO A 600 5.06 30.62 -26.42
CA PRO A 600 5.95 31.30 -27.35
C PRO A 600 7.34 30.65 -27.39
N TRP A 601 7.99 30.71 -28.55
CA TRP A 601 9.38 30.28 -28.74
C TRP A 601 10.37 31.17 -27.98
N SER A 602 11.43 30.56 -27.44
CA SER A 602 12.61 31.26 -26.93
C SER A 602 13.29 32.09 -28.01
N ALA A 603 14.15 33.00 -27.58
CA ALA A 603 15.19 33.51 -28.47
C ALA A 603 16.04 32.36 -29.03
N THR A 604 16.52 32.51 -30.25
CA THR A 604 17.35 31.50 -30.92
C THR A 604 18.76 31.49 -30.34
N LEU A 605 19.22 30.33 -29.86
CA LEU A 605 20.61 30.09 -29.49
C LEU A 605 21.40 29.65 -30.72
N SER A 606 22.59 30.23 -30.94
CA SER A 606 23.52 29.79 -31.98
C SER A 606 24.69 29.04 -31.37
N VAL A 607 24.94 27.80 -31.81
CA VAL A 607 26.12 27.01 -31.42
C VAL A 607 26.96 26.78 -32.66
N ARG A 608 28.21 27.26 -32.64
CA ARG A 608 29.18 27.00 -33.71
C ARG A 608 29.93 25.70 -33.43
N LEU A 609 29.80 24.71 -34.30
CA LEU A 609 30.76 23.61 -34.31
C LEU A 609 32.11 24.17 -34.81
N ALA A 610 33.18 24.00 -34.05
CA ALA A 610 34.52 24.44 -34.44
C ALA A 610 35.46 23.24 -34.37
N THR A 611 36.44 23.17 -35.25
CA THR A 611 37.61 22.35 -34.98
C THR A 611 38.46 23.09 -33.95
N ASP A 612 39.00 22.35 -32.99
CA ASP A 612 39.82 22.82 -31.89
C ASP A 612 40.90 23.84 -32.32
N GLY A 613 41.13 24.81 -31.44
CA GLY A 613 41.77 26.08 -31.79
C GLY A 613 43.23 26.02 -32.23
N GLY A 614 43.61 26.98 -33.08
CA GLY A 614 44.91 27.66 -32.97
C GLY A 614 46.05 27.25 -33.90
N SER A 615 45.92 26.21 -34.73
CA SER A 615 46.96 25.86 -35.72
C SER A 615 46.35 25.69 -37.11
N SER A 616 46.90 26.36 -38.15
CA SER A 616 46.44 26.22 -39.52
C SER A 616 46.62 24.77 -39.99
N CYS A 617 45.51 24.04 -40.07
CA CYS A 617 45.44 22.70 -40.64
C CYS A 617 44.82 22.84 -42.04
N ASP A 618 45.61 22.67 -43.10
CA ASP A 618 45.14 22.85 -44.48
C ASP A 618 44.22 21.69 -44.90
N LEU A 619 43.01 22.01 -45.36
CA LEU A 619 42.09 21.02 -45.90
C LEU A 619 42.62 20.43 -47.23
N PRO A 620 42.24 19.18 -47.56
CA PRO A 620 42.58 18.58 -48.84
C PRO A 620 42.12 19.41 -50.04
N THR A 621 42.94 19.51 -51.08
CA THR A 621 42.58 20.12 -52.36
C THR A 621 41.66 19.20 -53.17
N ALA A 622 40.92 19.80 -54.12
CA ALA A 622 40.10 19.05 -55.06
C ALA A 622 40.95 18.03 -55.83
N VAL A 623 40.44 16.80 -55.94
CA VAL A 623 40.98 15.80 -56.86
C VAL A 623 40.19 15.82 -58.16
N THR A 624 40.76 15.26 -59.22
CA THR A 624 40.13 15.20 -60.54
C THR A 624 39.94 13.74 -60.92
N ILE A 625 38.72 13.34 -61.31
CA ILE A 625 38.47 12.04 -61.91
C ILE A 625 39.00 12.07 -63.35
N ASN A 626 39.88 11.13 -63.66
CA ASN A 626 40.56 11.00 -64.94
C ASN A 626 39.79 10.11 -65.93
N THR A 627 38.80 9.34 -65.47
CA THR A 627 37.97 8.49 -66.33
C THR A 627 36.97 9.32 -67.13
N SER A 628 36.98 9.17 -68.46
CA SER A 628 35.97 9.77 -69.34
C SER A 628 34.61 9.07 -69.20
N ALA A 629 33.53 9.78 -69.53
CA ALA A 629 32.19 9.19 -69.59
C ALA A 629 32.17 7.97 -70.52
N SER A 630 31.57 6.88 -70.07
CA SER A 630 31.52 5.60 -70.78
C SER A 630 30.12 4.98 -70.78
N THR A 631 29.85 4.12 -71.76
CA THR A 631 28.66 3.26 -71.79
C THR A 631 29.11 1.82 -71.57
N VAL A 632 28.51 1.12 -70.62
CA VAL A 632 28.82 -0.27 -70.27
C VAL A 632 27.54 -1.08 -70.13
N ASN A 633 27.60 -2.40 -70.34
CA ASN A 633 26.43 -3.25 -70.14
C ASN A 633 26.10 -3.34 -68.64
N ALA A 634 24.83 -3.52 -68.29
CA ALA A 634 24.36 -3.49 -66.90
C ALA A 634 25.01 -4.55 -66.00
N ASN A 635 25.67 -5.58 -66.54
CA ASN A 635 26.36 -6.62 -65.79
C ASN A 635 27.90 -6.53 -65.86
N ASP A 636 28.46 -5.63 -66.67
CA ASP A 636 29.91 -5.45 -66.81
C ASP A 636 30.48 -4.56 -65.70
N SER A 637 31.75 -4.76 -65.33
CA SER A 637 32.45 -3.85 -64.42
C SER A 637 33.13 -2.71 -65.17
N PHE A 638 33.32 -1.57 -64.50
CA PHE A 638 34.09 -0.43 -65.03
C PHE A 638 35.01 0.18 -63.98
N ASN A 639 36.07 0.86 -64.43
CA ASN A 639 37.09 1.42 -63.55
C ASN A 639 37.01 2.96 -63.49
N LEU A 640 37.00 3.51 -62.28
CA LEU A 640 37.15 4.93 -62.01
C LEU A 640 38.54 5.20 -61.44
N SER A 641 39.27 6.17 -61.99
CA SER A 641 40.55 6.64 -61.44
C SER A 641 40.56 8.15 -61.25
N TRP A 642 41.32 8.63 -60.25
CA TRP A 642 41.42 10.04 -59.91
C TRP A 642 42.84 10.46 -59.51
N THR A 643 43.11 11.76 -59.55
CA THR A 643 44.40 12.32 -59.11
C THR A 643 44.59 12.16 -57.60
N ALA A 644 45.84 12.06 -57.15
CA ALA A 644 46.17 12.03 -55.73
C ALA A 644 45.86 13.39 -55.08
N GLY A 645 45.23 13.37 -53.90
CA GLY A 645 44.97 14.57 -53.11
C GLY A 645 46.17 15.00 -52.26
N SER A 646 46.14 16.25 -51.81
CA SER A 646 47.11 16.87 -50.91
C SER A 646 46.41 17.92 -50.03
N PRO A 647 46.88 18.24 -48.82
CA PRO A 647 47.97 17.60 -48.10
C PRO A 647 47.51 16.41 -47.24
N SER A 648 48.37 15.40 -47.12
CA SER A 648 48.28 14.32 -46.13
C SER A 648 46.94 13.56 -46.09
N ILE A 649 46.47 13.10 -47.24
CA ILE A 649 45.18 12.39 -47.37
C ILE A 649 45.20 11.11 -46.54
N THR A 650 44.17 10.94 -45.71
CA THR A 650 43.91 9.75 -44.92
C THR A 650 42.89 8.84 -45.61
N THR A 651 41.97 9.37 -46.42
CA THR A 651 40.94 8.57 -47.11
C THR A 651 40.32 9.28 -48.32
N TYR A 652 39.92 8.54 -49.35
CA TYR A 652 39.07 8.98 -50.46
C TYR A 652 37.64 8.46 -50.29
N PHE A 653 36.67 9.28 -50.67
CA PHE A 653 35.24 8.93 -50.65
C PHE A 653 34.66 9.11 -52.05
N MET A 654 33.98 8.08 -52.52
CA MET A 654 33.28 8.10 -53.81
C MET A 654 31.80 8.33 -53.59
N GLY A 655 31.25 9.39 -54.20
CA GLY A 655 29.82 9.62 -54.28
C GLY A 655 29.23 9.12 -55.60
N SER A 656 28.03 8.55 -55.54
CA SER A 656 27.29 8.05 -56.70
C SER A 656 25.80 8.41 -56.60
N ASP A 657 25.18 8.85 -57.69
CA ASP A 657 23.75 9.17 -57.76
C ASP A 657 23.24 9.01 -59.21
N THR A 658 21.92 8.91 -59.42
CA THR A 658 21.29 8.92 -60.76
C THR A 658 20.99 10.34 -61.25
N SER A 659 21.19 11.35 -60.39
CA SER A 659 21.10 12.77 -60.75
C SER A 659 22.45 13.47 -60.60
N SER A 660 22.79 14.33 -61.56
CA SER A 660 24.00 15.18 -61.51
C SER A 660 23.99 16.20 -60.37
N SER A 661 22.83 16.41 -59.74
CA SER A 661 22.67 17.28 -58.56
C SER A 661 22.94 16.57 -57.22
N PHE A 662 23.12 15.24 -57.23
CA PHE A 662 23.37 14.39 -56.05
C PHE A 662 22.42 14.68 -54.85
N PRO A 663 21.08 14.65 -55.04
CA PRO A 663 20.11 15.00 -53.99
C PRO A 663 20.20 14.08 -52.76
N ASN A 664 20.63 12.82 -52.95
CA ASN A 664 20.77 11.85 -51.86
C ASN A 664 22.18 11.85 -51.24
N ASN A 665 23.15 12.46 -51.92
CA ASN A 665 24.54 12.65 -51.49
C ASN A 665 25.21 11.40 -50.86
N PHE A 666 24.94 10.22 -51.42
CA PHE A 666 25.48 8.96 -50.93
C PHE A 666 26.97 8.84 -51.26
N ALA A 667 27.80 8.43 -50.29
CA ALA A 667 29.24 8.28 -50.47
C ALA A 667 29.82 7.06 -49.74
N ILE A 668 30.73 6.33 -50.39
CA ILE A 668 31.42 5.13 -49.86
C ILE A 668 32.92 5.42 -49.73
N SER A 669 33.53 5.04 -48.61
CA SER A 669 34.98 5.11 -48.38
C SER A 669 35.74 4.12 -49.28
N GLN A 670 36.82 4.59 -49.92
CA GLN A 670 37.69 3.83 -50.81
C GLN A 670 39.10 3.59 -50.22
N GLY A 671 39.33 3.97 -48.95
CA GLY A 671 40.66 3.96 -48.35
C GLY A 671 41.61 4.95 -49.04
N LEU A 672 42.88 4.59 -49.22
CA LEU A 672 43.90 5.44 -49.86
C LEU A 672 44.09 5.19 -51.36
N ASN A 673 43.25 4.35 -51.96
CA ASN A 673 43.36 4.01 -53.38
C ASN A 673 42.97 5.20 -54.26
N THR A 674 43.69 5.39 -55.37
CA THR A 674 43.37 6.40 -56.40
C THR A 674 42.60 5.83 -57.60
N GLN A 675 42.14 4.58 -57.46
CA GLN A 675 41.32 3.88 -58.45
C GLN A 675 40.35 2.92 -57.73
N ALA A 676 39.18 2.71 -58.33
CA ALA A 676 38.20 1.73 -57.89
C ALA A 676 37.54 1.04 -59.08
N THR A 677 37.30 -0.27 -58.95
CA THR A 677 36.51 -1.09 -59.89
C THR A 677 35.07 -1.19 -59.37
N ILE A 678 34.12 -0.73 -60.17
CA ILE A 678 32.69 -0.79 -59.86
C ILE A 678 32.11 -2.04 -60.50
N THR A 679 31.53 -2.92 -59.69
CA THR A 679 30.84 -4.14 -60.12
C THR A 679 29.32 -3.92 -60.07
N ASN A 680 28.63 -4.18 -61.17
CA ASN A 680 27.20 -3.84 -61.31
C ASN A 680 26.22 -4.89 -60.74
N ASN A 681 26.71 -5.95 -60.07
CA ASN A 681 25.91 -7.08 -59.57
C ASN A 681 24.99 -6.76 -58.36
N LEU A 682 24.79 -5.48 -58.01
CA LEU A 682 24.11 -5.03 -56.78
C LEU A 682 22.77 -4.31 -57.02
N GLY A 683 22.12 -4.52 -58.18
CA GLY A 683 20.77 -4.00 -58.43
C GLY A 683 20.72 -2.57 -58.98
N LEU A 684 21.76 -2.15 -59.72
CA LEU A 684 21.70 -0.91 -60.49
C LEU A 684 20.71 -1.07 -61.65
N LEU A 685 19.84 -0.07 -61.84
CA LEU A 685 18.88 -0.03 -62.94
C LEU A 685 19.60 0.05 -64.29
N SER A 686 19.18 -0.80 -65.23
CA SER A 686 19.58 -0.72 -66.63
C SER A 686 19.00 0.52 -67.32
N ASP A 687 19.59 0.91 -68.45
CA ASP A 687 19.27 2.12 -69.22
C ASP A 687 19.26 3.41 -68.37
N THR A 688 20.09 3.43 -67.33
CA THR A 688 20.19 4.53 -66.36
C THR A 688 21.57 5.17 -66.40
N THR A 689 21.60 6.50 -66.33
CA THR A 689 22.85 7.28 -66.20
C THR A 689 23.18 7.45 -64.73
N TYR A 690 24.39 7.03 -64.33
CA TYR A 690 24.93 7.23 -62.99
C TYR A 690 26.03 8.27 -63.01
N TYR A 691 25.98 9.20 -62.06
CA TYR A 691 26.96 10.26 -61.87
C TYR A 691 27.87 9.91 -60.69
N TYR A 692 29.18 10.08 -60.87
CA TYR A 692 30.20 9.82 -59.87
C TYR A 692 31.07 11.05 -59.60
N ARG A 693 31.46 11.23 -58.33
CA ARG A 693 32.39 12.27 -57.87
C ARG A 693 33.25 11.73 -56.71
N ILE A 694 34.47 12.24 -56.55
CA ILE A 694 35.39 11.85 -55.47
C ILE A 694 35.67 13.05 -54.57
N LYS A 695 35.75 12.85 -53.25
CA LYS A 695 36.35 13.82 -52.32
C LYS A 695 37.40 13.15 -51.46
N THR A 696 38.33 13.94 -50.96
CA THR A 696 39.44 13.52 -50.12
C THR A 696 39.19 13.90 -48.66
N GLN A 697 39.83 13.20 -47.74
CA GLN A 697 39.86 13.50 -46.31
C GLN A 697 41.31 13.46 -45.83
N ASN A 698 41.70 14.39 -44.95
CA ASN A 698 42.89 14.29 -44.12
C ASN A 698 42.51 14.44 -42.63
N SER A 699 43.51 14.57 -41.75
CA SER A 699 43.30 14.81 -40.31
C SER A 699 42.55 16.12 -40.01
N CYS A 700 42.58 17.09 -40.92
CA CYS A 700 41.91 18.39 -40.78
C CYS A 700 40.44 18.35 -41.23
N GLY A 701 40.07 17.41 -42.11
CA GLY A 701 38.71 17.29 -42.63
C GLY A 701 38.64 16.89 -44.10
N TYR A 702 37.48 17.10 -44.73
CA TYR A 702 37.24 16.76 -46.13
C TYR A 702 37.59 17.91 -47.07
N GLY A 703 38.20 17.59 -48.21
CA GLY A 703 38.34 18.48 -49.35
C GLY A 703 37.07 18.61 -50.18
N PRO A 704 37.04 19.52 -51.17
CA PRO A 704 35.91 19.68 -52.08
C PRO A 704 35.73 18.43 -52.97
N TRP A 705 34.52 18.26 -53.49
CA TRP A 705 34.23 17.23 -54.49
C TRP A 705 34.96 17.53 -55.81
N SER A 706 35.37 16.47 -56.50
CA SER A 706 35.95 16.50 -57.85
C SER A 706 34.96 16.98 -58.91
N ASN A 707 35.42 17.07 -60.16
CA ASN A 707 34.54 17.02 -61.32
C ASN A 707 33.63 15.79 -61.26
N THR A 708 32.43 15.93 -61.84
CA THR A 708 31.47 14.84 -61.97
C THR A 708 31.68 14.11 -63.30
N VAL A 709 31.65 12.78 -63.28
CA VAL A 709 31.66 11.94 -64.49
C VAL A 709 30.37 11.11 -64.55
N SER A 710 29.91 10.75 -65.74
CA SER A 710 28.69 9.94 -65.91
C SER A 710 28.97 8.62 -66.63
N VAL A 711 28.30 7.56 -66.21
CA VAL A 711 28.34 6.23 -66.84
C VAL A 711 26.92 5.78 -67.16
N ILE A 712 26.68 5.32 -68.39
CA ILE A 712 25.37 4.80 -68.80
C ILE A 712 25.41 3.27 -68.77
N LEU A 713 24.53 2.65 -67.98
CA LEU A 713 24.33 1.20 -68.00
C LEU A 713 23.28 0.84 -69.05
N LYS A 714 23.56 -0.08 -69.98
CA LYS A 714 22.57 -0.57 -70.96
C LYS A 714 21.93 -1.89 -70.55
N ALA A 715 20.63 -2.07 -70.82
CA ALA A 715 19.92 -3.32 -70.58
C ALA A 715 20.38 -4.48 -71.48
N GLU A 716 20.56 -5.67 -70.90
CA GLU A 716 20.73 -6.93 -71.63
C GLU A 716 19.42 -7.75 -71.65
N SER A 717 19.18 -8.52 -72.71
CA SER A 717 17.88 -9.18 -72.98
C SER A 717 17.44 -10.23 -71.93
N ALA A 718 16.15 -10.23 -71.59
CA ALA A 718 15.47 -10.88 -70.43
C ALA A 718 15.37 -12.43 -70.38
N ASN A 719 16.29 -13.20 -70.96
CA ASN A 719 16.16 -14.67 -71.05
C ASN A 719 16.56 -15.46 -69.77
N GLY A 720 16.57 -14.85 -68.57
CA GLY A 720 17.12 -15.50 -67.35
C GLY A 720 16.29 -15.46 -66.06
N ALA A 721 15.11 -14.82 -66.03
CA ALA A 721 14.31 -14.68 -64.80
C ALA A 721 13.73 -16.04 -64.31
N PRO A 722 13.43 -16.22 -63.01
CA PRO A 722 12.79 -17.43 -62.52
C PRO A 722 11.40 -17.58 -63.15
N THR A 723 11.14 -18.68 -63.87
CA THR A 723 9.86 -18.90 -64.57
C THR A 723 8.88 -19.77 -63.78
N ILE A 724 9.33 -20.40 -62.70
CA ILE A 724 8.55 -21.32 -61.87
C ILE A 724 8.20 -20.63 -60.55
N ALA A 725 6.92 -20.67 -60.17
CA ALA A 725 6.45 -20.16 -58.90
C ALA A 725 6.86 -21.10 -57.76
N PRO A 726 7.30 -20.59 -56.59
CA PRO A 726 7.48 -21.41 -55.41
C PRO A 726 6.12 -21.94 -54.91
N ILE A 727 6.10 -23.11 -54.28
CA ILE A 727 4.91 -23.64 -53.57
C ILE A 727 5.02 -23.23 -52.11
N LEU A 728 3.99 -22.58 -51.57
CA LEU A 728 3.95 -22.04 -50.20
C LEU A 728 3.08 -22.93 -49.29
N SER A 729 3.57 -23.30 -48.12
CA SER A 729 2.89 -24.15 -47.13
C SER A 729 3.06 -23.64 -45.69
N GLY A 730 2.12 -24.00 -44.81
CA GLY A 730 2.14 -23.64 -43.39
C GLY A 730 0.95 -24.25 -42.64
N PRO A 731 0.94 -24.19 -41.30
CA PRO A 731 -0.11 -24.81 -40.49
C PRO A 731 -1.40 -23.99 -40.51
N SER A 732 -2.53 -24.62 -40.80
CA SER A 732 -3.87 -24.02 -40.68
C SER A 732 -4.86 -25.07 -40.15
N PRO A 733 -5.49 -24.85 -38.97
CA PRO A 733 -5.38 -23.67 -38.10
C PRO A 733 -4.02 -23.60 -37.35
N ALA A 734 -3.61 -22.38 -36.99
CA ALA A 734 -2.48 -22.12 -36.09
C ALA A 734 -2.96 -21.49 -34.78
N LYS A 735 -2.23 -21.68 -33.68
CA LYS A 735 -2.62 -21.17 -32.37
C LYS A 735 -2.09 -19.75 -32.15
N ILE A 736 -2.92 -18.88 -31.58
CA ILE A 736 -2.43 -17.59 -31.09
C ILE A 736 -1.48 -17.81 -29.90
N ASN A 737 -0.56 -16.88 -29.70
CA ASN A 737 0.50 -16.92 -28.69
C ASN A 737 1.50 -18.10 -28.84
N VAL A 738 1.50 -18.78 -29.99
CA VAL A 738 2.49 -19.82 -30.35
C VAL A 738 3.05 -19.48 -31.73
N SER A 739 4.37 -19.48 -31.85
CA SER A 739 5.04 -19.27 -33.15
C SER A 739 4.76 -20.42 -34.12
N PHE A 740 4.60 -20.11 -35.40
CA PHE A 740 4.43 -21.09 -36.46
C PHE A 740 5.31 -20.78 -37.68
N ASN A 741 5.63 -21.82 -38.46
CA ASN A 741 6.53 -21.70 -39.61
C ASN A 741 5.75 -21.71 -40.93
N ILE A 742 6.21 -20.89 -41.87
CA ILE A 742 5.74 -20.81 -43.25
C ILE A 742 6.90 -21.15 -44.19
N ASP A 743 6.77 -22.24 -44.93
CA ASP A 743 7.84 -22.79 -45.79
C ASP A 743 7.50 -22.66 -47.28
N TRP A 744 8.52 -22.62 -48.15
CA TRP A 744 8.34 -22.65 -49.60
C TRP A 744 9.41 -23.47 -50.34
N THR A 745 9.08 -23.93 -51.55
CA THR A 745 10.01 -24.72 -52.38
C THR A 745 11.14 -23.87 -52.96
N SER A 746 12.35 -24.44 -53.03
CA SER A 746 13.48 -23.80 -53.70
C SER A 746 13.34 -23.80 -55.23
N ILE A 747 13.93 -22.81 -55.89
CA ILE A 747 13.87 -22.51 -57.32
C ILE A 747 15.32 -22.31 -57.76
N SER A 748 15.78 -23.14 -58.71
CA SER A 748 17.20 -23.36 -59.02
C SER A 748 17.97 -22.14 -59.53
N ASN A 749 17.29 -21.16 -60.14
CA ASN A 749 17.89 -19.91 -60.61
C ASN A 749 17.51 -18.68 -59.77
N ALA A 750 16.92 -18.87 -58.58
CA ALA A 750 16.60 -17.79 -57.67
C ALA A 750 17.82 -17.38 -56.83
N THR A 751 18.10 -16.08 -56.74
CA THR A 751 19.08 -15.54 -55.78
C THR A 751 18.41 -15.01 -54.52
N THR A 752 17.12 -14.67 -54.60
CA THR A 752 16.31 -14.20 -53.46
C THR A 752 14.85 -14.65 -53.58
N TYR A 753 14.09 -14.53 -52.49
CA TYR A 753 12.65 -14.73 -52.41
C TYR A 753 11.98 -13.52 -51.77
N ARG A 754 10.85 -13.06 -52.31
CA ARG A 754 10.02 -12.01 -51.71
C ARG A 754 8.74 -12.63 -51.14
N LEU A 755 8.52 -12.49 -49.83
CA LEU A 755 7.31 -12.93 -49.13
C LEU A 755 6.44 -11.71 -48.79
N GLU A 756 5.13 -11.83 -48.99
CA GLU A 756 4.14 -10.83 -48.60
C GLU A 756 3.06 -11.45 -47.72
N MET A 757 2.55 -10.66 -46.77
CA MET A 757 1.43 -11.03 -45.91
C MET A 757 0.40 -9.90 -45.86
N ASP A 758 -0.88 -10.29 -45.85
CA ASP A 758 -2.02 -9.40 -45.62
C ASP A 758 -3.09 -10.04 -44.73
N LYS A 759 -3.98 -9.24 -44.15
CA LYS A 759 -5.14 -9.68 -43.38
C LYS A 759 -6.38 -9.90 -44.24
N THR A 760 -6.37 -9.43 -45.49
CA THR A 760 -7.46 -9.63 -46.44
C THR A 760 -6.93 -10.16 -47.77
N PHE A 761 -7.66 -11.10 -48.37
CA PHE A 761 -7.21 -11.82 -49.57
C PHE A 761 -6.88 -10.90 -50.77
N SER A 762 -7.54 -9.74 -50.87
CA SER A 762 -7.46 -8.84 -52.02
C SER A 762 -6.50 -7.65 -51.84
N ALA A 763 -5.82 -7.49 -50.70
CA ALA A 763 -5.15 -6.23 -50.34
C ALA A 763 -3.62 -6.23 -50.41
N PHE A 764 -2.97 -7.16 -51.15
CA PHE A 764 -1.50 -7.16 -51.31
C PHE A 764 -0.90 -5.93 -52.05
N ASN A 765 -1.64 -4.82 -52.20
CA ASN A 765 -1.16 -3.59 -52.82
C ASN A 765 -1.67 -2.33 -52.09
N PRO A 766 -0.90 -1.78 -51.13
CA PRO A 766 0.33 -2.33 -50.56
C PRO A 766 0.02 -3.42 -49.53
N ALA A 767 0.75 -4.54 -49.60
CA ALA A 767 0.65 -5.60 -48.59
C ALA A 767 0.99 -5.05 -47.20
N PHE A 768 0.28 -5.52 -46.17
CA PHE A 768 0.58 -5.18 -44.78
C PHE A 768 2.04 -5.46 -44.39
N PHE A 769 2.66 -6.49 -44.99
CA PHE A 769 4.06 -6.85 -44.79
C PHE A 769 4.70 -7.34 -46.11
N SER A 770 5.93 -6.93 -46.40
CA SER A 770 6.74 -7.39 -47.54
C SER A 770 8.21 -7.49 -47.14
N TYR A 771 8.87 -8.63 -47.39
CA TYR A 771 10.26 -8.85 -47.02
C TYR A 771 11.00 -9.74 -48.03
N GLN A 772 12.29 -9.47 -48.26
CA GLN A 772 13.16 -10.24 -49.16
C GLN A 772 14.15 -11.12 -48.38
N PHE A 773 14.25 -12.39 -48.77
CA PHE A 773 15.13 -13.40 -48.18
C PHE A 773 16.18 -13.87 -49.21
N PRO A 774 17.44 -14.08 -48.83
CA PRO A 774 18.44 -14.76 -49.68
C PRO A 774 18.05 -16.22 -49.99
N SER A 775 18.36 -16.73 -51.18
CA SER A 775 17.95 -18.08 -51.62
C SER A 775 18.56 -19.25 -50.83
N TYR A 776 19.63 -19.02 -50.06
CA TYR A 776 20.23 -20.03 -49.19
C TYR A 776 19.54 -20.18 -47.82
N ILE A 777 18.58 -19.31 -47.48
CA ILE A 777 17.72 -19.53 -46.30
C ILE A 777 16.70 -20.62 -46.65
N LEU A 778 17.13 -21.87 -46.50
CA LEU A 778 16.30 -23.06 -46.51
C LEU A 778 15.73 -23.25 -45.10
N GLY A 779 14.55 -22.71 -44.84
CA GLY A 779 13.86 -22.83 -43.56
C GLY A 779 12.98 -21.61 -43.32
N GLY A 780 11.68 -21.84 -43.29
CA GLY A 780 10.62 -20.86 -43.40
C GLY A 780 10.64 -19.63 -42.50
N TYR A 781 9.74 -18.70 -42.81
CA TYR A 781 9.47 -17.53 -41.98
C TYR A 781 8.72 -17.96 -40.71
N ASN A 782 9.22 -17.58 -39.55
CA ASN A 782 8.54 -17.77 -38.27
C ASN A 782 7.64 -16.56 -37.99
N ASP A 783 6.34 -16.80 -37.87
CA ASP A 783 5.35 -15.77 -37.57
C ASP A 783 4.68 -16.01 -36.21
N TYR A 784 4.15 -14.94 -35.61
CA TYR A 784 3.51 -14.92 -34.30
C TYR A 784 2.32 -13.96 -34.29
N ALA A 785 1.24 -14.35 -33.61
CA ALA A 785 0.03 -13.54 -33.49
C ALA A 785 -0.58 -13.66 -32.09
N THR A 786 -1.12 -12.55 -31.56
CA THR A 786 -1.76 -12.48 -30.23
C THR A 786 -3.29 -12.42 -30.28
N THR A 787 -3.87 -12.28 -31.47
CA THR A 787 -5.31 -12.11 -31.69
C THR A 787 -5.84 -13.14 -32.67
N THR A 788 -7.10 -13.55 -32.51
CA THR A 788 -7.78 -14.42 -33.47
C THR A 788 -8.05 -13.64 -34.76
N GLU A 789 -7.39 -14.03 -35.84
CA GLU A 789 -7.51 -13.39 -37.16
C GLU A 789 -7.21 -14.38 -38.29
N ILE A 790 -7.45 -13.98 -39.53
CA ILE A 790 -7.04 -14.74 -40.72
C ILE A 790 -5.92 -13.95 -41.40
N ARG A 791 -4.84 -14.64 -41.78
CA ARG A 791 -3.73 -14.06 -42.54
C ARG A 791 -3.55 -14.79 -43.86
N TYR A 792 -3.18 -14.04 -44.90
CA TYR A 792 -2.93 -14.52 -46.26
C TYR A 792 -1.48 -14.23 -46.64
N TYR A 793 -0.79 -15.22 -47.20
CA TYR A 793 0.61 -15.10 -47.59
C TYR A 793 0.82 -15.48 -49.05
N ARG A 794 1.80 -14.84 -49.72
CA ARG A 794 2.31 -15.24 -51.05
C ARG A 794 3.81 -15.00 -51.15
N VAL A 795 4.51 -15.82 -51.92
CA VAL A 795 5.97 -15.70 -52.12
C VAL A 795 6.34 -15.79 -53.60
N ARG A 796 7.40 -15.12 -54.05
CA ARG A 796 7.97 -15.29 -55.40
C ARG A 796 9.49 -15.38 -55.37
N ALA A 797 10.06 -16.09 -56.33
CA ALA A 797 11.51 -16.14 -56.56
C ALA A 797 11.98 -14.94 -57.38
N GLU A 798 13.15 -14.40 -57.09
CA GLU A 798 13.76 -13.28 -57.82
C GLU A 798 15.24 -13.56 -58.09
N ASN A 799 15.73 -13.10 -59.23
CA ASN A 799 17.16 -13.09 -59.55
C ASN A 799 17.56 -11.80 -60.27
N SER A 800 18.83 -11.70 -60.69
CA SER A 800 19.37 -10.53 -61.40
C SER A 800 18.67 -10.23 -62.73
N TYR A 801 17.94 -11.19 -63.31
CA TYR A 801 17.18 -11.02 -64.55
C TYR A 801 15.71 -10.63 -64.31
N GLY A 802 15.20 -10.68 -63.07
CA GLY A 802 13.85 -10.24 -62.72
C GLY A 802 13.13 -11.11 -61.68
N SER A 803 11.86 -10.76 -61.42
CA SER A 803 10.98 -11.50 -60.52
C SER A 803 10.17 -12.55 -61.28
N GLY A 804 10.11 -13.75 -60.73
CA GLY A 804 9.24 -14.81 -61.21
C GLY A 804 7.77 -14.68 -60.76
N PRO A 805 6.91 -15.62 -61.18
CA PRO A 805 5.51 -15.63 -60.78
C PRO A 805 5.32 -15.86 -59.27
N TRP A 806 4.22 -15.32 -58.72
CA TRP A 806 3.82 -15.53 -57.33
C TRP A 806 3.33 -16.97 -57.09
N SER A 807 3.55 -17.47 -55.87
CA SER A 807 3.05 -18.75 -55.36
C SER A 807 1.52 -18.81 -55.27
N ASN A 808 1.00 -19.97 -54.86
CA ASN A 808 -0.34 -20.05 -54.26
C ASN A 808 -0.46 -19.11 -53.06
N ILE A 809 -1.67 -18.59 -52.82
CA ILE A 809 -1.97 -17.84 -51.59
C ILE A 809 -2.25 -18.83 -50.46
N LEU A 810 -1.47 -18.75 -49.38
CA LEU A 810 -1.66 -19.55 -48.18
C LEU A 810 -2.53 -18.80 -47.18
N GLN A 811 -3.64 -19.41 -46.74
CA GLN A 811 -4.52 -18.87 -45.70
C GLN A 811 -4.29 -19.58 -44.36
N ILE A 812 -3.98 -18.82 -43.32
CA ILE A 812 -3.81 -19.33 -41.96
C ILE A 812 -4.89 -18.73 -41.05
N VAL A 813 -5.68 -19.61 -40.42
CA VAL A 813 -6.70 -19.22 -39.43
C VAL A 813 -6.08 -19.33 -38.04
N LEU A 814 -5.99 -18.19 -37.34
CA LEU A 814 -5.41 -18.10 -35.99
C LEU A 814 -6.52 -18.18 -34.94
N THR A 815 -6.47 -19.21 -34.08
CA THR A 815 -7.54 -19.48 -33.09
C THR A 815 -7.00 -19.71 -31.67
N GLN A 816 -7.90 -19.65 -30.68
CA GLN A 816 -7.59 -19.72 -29.24
C GLN A 816 -7.43 -21.13 -28.64
N ASN A 817 -7.67 -22.21 -29.41
CA ASN A 817 -7.71 -23.59 -28.87
C ASN A 817 -6.43 -24.41 -29.14
#